data_AF-A0A1I0MPK9-F1
#
_entry.id   AF-A0A1I0MPK9-F1
#
_cell.length_a   1.000
_cell.length_b   1.000
_cell.length_c   1.000
_cell.angle_alpha   90.00
_cell.angle_beta   90.00
_cell.angle_gamma   90.00
#
_symmetry.space_group_name_H-M   'P 1'
#
loop_
_entity.id
_entity.type
_entity.pdbx_description
1 polymer ?
#
loop_
_entity_poly.entity_id
_entity_poly.type
_entity_poly.pdbx_seq_one_letter_code
_entity_poly.pdbx_strand_id
1 'polypeptide(L)'
;MGGLLAFRVGNFDNTAEREQFRFLCEKLKAHYENSNDFCVFAGNYNIGCELDALFIKKDAIIAIEFKNYGGTIVATENGEWKCDGQIIKGGSRKTVLQQARINHSIVKKELKALGVNSKNIKDVPTLVIFNQPIKLENLLCATTKSWLHITDNEHFIEKLDDITCPHTDLDPLGIVNLAELLNLNSFYLAEFSNANYDKPKTSPEQLSVFEDIKIYEGHSHNSIKQTEISQDDKQEHIDLQEGDVVNEQEIQTEESAALKGFVKQILSSVLKLSDAVVTVWEGISLQSKLAKYGITIHNKYLVKVESTGIGTHCSKLSKFINHEVKAINPDVICWQDGDTIDELQKNTERSKIVYDKMDHSATDNGSVKFHKSKTIIPHWLDLALFNNLGAIYSPEYKKFEYNLDTDSEDIKVYLGTYFPRSYAESFCIFDDLFKSHQYLEVLKKMPEINILDFGCGTGGELIGLVVTLSKHLADYKTINIIAIDGNHEALIVLKELVGVLSSNVRHNISLLCVEKTIQSKNDLQIADVPVCHFILNSKMVCELISRKKIEGNCYYTIADSLSRLLDDVGILYILDVTTKDEHSMLFYPQLMTQGLNDFVSSHTKYATLLPLACDNWKDCRDACFMQQTFIVSHSRRSGDESRVCYRIICKKTLKDIFIPDDTLLKGCSHIIHPQKYKQNDNSSLCPKTANGNRVIDSYNIKL
;
A
#
# COMPACT_ATOMS: atom_id res chain seq x y z
N MET A 1 5.07 -17.72 30.79
CA MET A 1 4.31 -16.57 30.23
C MET A 1 2.83 -16.84 30.47
N GLY A 2 2.18 -16.02 31.27
CA GLY A 2 0.75 -16.08 31.57
C GLY A 2 0.19 -14.66 31.75
N GLY A 3 -1.13 -14.51 31.62
CA GLY A 3 -1.84 -13.24 31.75
C GLY A 3 -2.48 -12.73 30.44
N LEU A 4 -3.14 -11.58 30.56
CA LEU A 4 -3.89 -10.93 29.48
C LEU A 4 -3.07 -9.82 28.81
N LEU A 5 -3.10 -9.79 27.48
CA LEU A 5 -2.84 -8.59 26.69
C LEU A 5 -4.15 -8.03 26.13
N ALA A 6 -4.50 -6.81 26.50
CA ALA A 6 -5.68 -6.11 26.03
C ALA A 6 -5.30 -5.02 25.01
N PHE A 7 -6.08 -4.91 23.94
CA PHE A 7 -5.89 -3.94 22.86
C PHE A 7 -7.22 -3.28 22.49
N ARG A 8 -7.18 -2.04 21.98
CA ARG A 8 -8.36 -1.36 21.42
C ARG A 8 -8.00 -0.57 20.17
N VAL A 9 -8.46 -1.05 19.00
CA VAL A 9 -8.06 -0.55 17.68
C VAL A 9 -8.82 0.71 17.24
N GLY A 10 -9.84 1.11 18.01
CA GLY A 10 -10.56 2.38 17.89
C GLY A 10 -11.52 2.59 19.05
N ASN A 11 -12.09 3.79 19.21
CA ASN A 11 -13.17 3.98 20.19
C ASN A 11 -14.47 3.36 19.67
N PHE A 12 -15.25 2.73 20.55
CA PHE A 12 -16.62 2.33 20.22
C PHE A 12 -17.49 3.57 20.03
N ASP A 13 -18.30 3.58 18.97
CA ASP A 13 -19.24 4.66 18.65
C ASP A 13 -20.41 4.74 19.64
N ASN A 14 -20.74 3.60 20.28
CA ASN A 14 -21.82 3.45 21.23
C ASN A 14 -21.28 3.36 22.67
N THR A 15 -21.83 4.18 23.56
CA THR A 15 -21.52 4.17 24.99
C THR A 15 -21.70 2.78 25.62
N ALA A 16 -22.74 2.04 25.25
CA ALA A 16 -23.02 0.72 25.82
C ALA A 16 -21.94 -0.32 25.45
N GLU A 17 -21.46 -0.31 24.20
CA GLU A 17 -20.36 -1.18 23.75
C GLU A 17 -19.04 -0.82 24.43
N ARG A 18 -18.80 0.49 24.62
CA ARG A 18 -17.62 0.98 25.34
C ARG A 18 -17.59 0.55 26.80
N GLU A 19 -18.73 0.60 27.47
CA GLU A 19 -18.90 0.14 28.85
C GLU A 19 -18.75 -1.38 28.95
N GLN A 20 -19.40 -2.11 28.04
CA GLN A 20 -19.31 -3.57 27.98
C GLN A 20 -17.87 -4.03 27.74
N PHE A 21 -17.15 -3.47 26.76
CA PHE A 21 -15.74 -3.82 26.51
C PHE A 21 -14.85 -3.64 27.73
N ARG A 22 -14.99 -2.50 28.42
CA ARG A 22 -14.22 -2.20 29.64
C ARG A 22 -14.55 -3.19 30.76
N PHE A 23 -15.82 -3.48 30.98
CA PHE A 23 -16.25 -4.48 31.96
C PHE A 23 -15.65 -5.86 31.66
N LEU A 24 -15.65 -6.29 30.40
CA LEU A 24 -15.06 -7.57 30.00
C LEU A 24 -13.54 -7.57 30.17
N CYS A 25 -12.84 -6.48 29.87
CA CYS A 25 -11.41 -6.34 30.12
C CYS A 25 -11.07 -6.54 31.61
N GLU A 26 -11.84 -5.94 32.52
CA GLU A 26 -11.63 -6.10 33.96
C GLU A 26 -11.86 -7.55 34.42
N LYS A 27 -12.91 -8.20 33.92
CA LYS A 27 -13.19 -9.61 34.20
C LYS A 27 -12.08 -10.53 33.69
N LEU A 28 -11.60 -10.32 32.46
CA LEU A 28 -10.51 -11.09 31.87
C LEU A 28 -9.21 -10.87 32.62
N LYS A 29 -8.87 -9.61 32.94
CA LYS A 29 -7.66 -9.28 33.70
C LYS A 29 -7.65 -10.03 35.03
N ALA A 30 -8.75 -9.96 35.79
CA ALA A 30 -8.87 -10.67 37.07
C ALA A 30 -8.81 -12.19 36.93
N HIS A 31 -9.41 -12.75 35.87
CA HIS A 31 -9.40 -14.19 35.61
C HIS A 31 -7.99 -14.71 35.26
N TYR A 32 -7.22 -13.96 34.46
CA TYR A 32 -5.88 -14.37 33.99
C TYR A 32 -4.71 -13.88 34.87
N GLU A 33 -4.94 -13.03 35.88
CA GLU A 33 -3.88 -12.39 36.69
C GLU A 33 -2.88 -13.35 37.33
N ASN A 34 -3.35 -14.53 37.75
CA ASN A 34 -2.53 -15.58 38.36
C ASN A 34 -2.55 -16.88 37.56
N SER A 35 -3.02 -16.83 36.31
CA SER A 35 -3.06 -18.00 35.44
C SER A 35 -1.72 -18.16 34.71
N ASN A 36 -1.32 -19.41 34.47
CA ASN A 36 -0.24 -19.72 33.55
C ASN A 36 -0.69 -19.65 32.08
N ASP A 37 -1.99 -19.47 31.84
CA ASP A 37 -2.54 -19.31 30.52
C ASP A 37 -2.36 -17.87 30.03
N PHE A 38 -2.07 -17.74 28.74
CA PHE A 38 -1.83 -16.48 28.07
C PHE A 38 -2.92 -16.24 27.03
N CYS A 39 -3.43 -15.01 26.97
CA CYS A 39 -4.48 -14.65 26.02
C CYS A 39 -4.37 -13.20 25.54
N VAL A 40 -5.02 -12.93 24.41
CA VAL A 40 -5.13 -11.61 23.80
C VAL A 40 -6.61 -11.27 23.63
N PHE A 41 -7.00 -10.06 24.05
CA PHE A 41 -8.33 -9.50 23.82
C PHE A 41 -8.23 -8.18 23.07
N ALA A 42 -8.76 -8.10 21.87
CA ALA A 42 -8.71 -6.91 21.03
C ALA A 42 -10.11 -6.38 20.75
N GLY A 43 -10.41 -5.15 21.20
CA GLY A 43 -11.69 -4.49 20.97
C GLY A 43 -11.72 -3.64 19.71
N ASN A 44 -12.90 -3.53 19.12
CA ASN A 44 -13.22 -2.71 17.95
C ASN A 44 -12.24 -2.96 16.79
N TYR A 45 -12.16 -4.21 16.36
CA TYR A 45 -11.15 -4.67 15.39
C TYR A 45 -11.76 -4.95 14.03
N ASN A 46 -11.09 -4.52 12.96
CA ASN A 46 -11.51 -4.78 11.58
C ASN A 46 -10.58 -5.76 10.88
N ILE A 47 -11.10 -6.96 10.58
CA ILE A 47 -10.41 -8.02 9.85
C ILE A 47 -11.24 -8.43 8.63
N GLY A 48 -11.44 -7.48 7.71
CA GLY A 48 -12.32 -7.63 6.54
C GLY A 48 -13.82 -7.53 6.89
N CYS A 49 -14.16 -7.61 8.18
CA CYS A 49 -15.43 -7.22 8.77
C CYS A 49 -15.16 -6.50 10.10
N GLU A 50 -16.06 -5.59 10.47
CA GLU A 50 -16.05 -4.92 11.77
C GLU A 50 -16.50 -5.91 12.85
N LEU A 51 -15.64 -6.11 13.87
CA LEU A 51 -15.92 -6.92 15.04
C LEU A 51 -15.93 -6.05 16.28
N ASP A 52 -16.88 -6.32 17.19
CA ASP A 52 -16.87 -5.68 18.50
C ASP A 52 -15.64 -6.09 19.31
N ALA A 53 -15.24 -7.37 19.24
CA ALA A 53 -13.95 -7.82 19.72
C ALA A 53 -13.44 -9.12 19.07
N LEU A 54 -12.15 -9.40 19.24
CA LEU A 54 -11.49 -10.65 18.90
C LEU A 54 -10.76 -11.16 20.15
N PHE A 55 -10.97 -12.43 20.50
CA PHE A 55 -10.29 -13.07 21.63
C PHE A 55 -9.45 -14.24 21.14
N ILE A 56 -8.21 -14.34 21.62
CA ILE A 56 -7.25 -15.36 21.23
C ILE A 56 -6.73 -16.01 22.50
N LYS A 57 -6.93 -17.32 22.61
CA LYS A 57 -6.34 -18.16 23.66
C LYS A 57 -5.68 -19.38 23.03
N LYS A 58 -5.03 -20.20 23.86
CA LYS A 58 -4.30 -21.40 23.44
C LYS A 58 -5.07 -22.27 22.45
N ASP A 59 -6.34 -22.53 22.74
CA ASP A 59 -7.16 -23.51 22.04
C ASP A 59 -8.33 -22.90 21.25
N ALA A 60 -8.38 -21.58 21.08
CA ALA A 60 -9.42 -20.93 20.29
C ALA A 60 -9.06 -19.52 19.81
N ILE A 61 -9.55 -19.16 18.62
CA ILE A 61 -9.66 -17.78 18.15
C ILE A 61 -11.16 -17.48 18.00
N ILE A 62 -11.67 -16.49 18.72
CA ILE A 62 -13.11 -16.27 18.92
C ILE A 62 -13.46 -14.86 18.45
N ALA A 63 -14.37 -14.77 17.47
CA ALA A 63 -14.97 -13.50 17.09
C ALA A 63 -16.09 -13.14 18.07
N ILE A 64 -16.15 -11.91 18.55
CA ILE A 64 -17.09 -11.48 19.59
C ILE A 64 -17.99 -10.36 19.06
N GLU A 65 -19.28 -10.48 19.40
CA GLU A 65 -20.35 -9.54 19.06
C GLU A 65 -21.09 -9.11 20.33
N PHE A 66 -21.25 -7.81 20.54
CA PHE A 66 -21.97 -7.23 21.66
C PHE A 66 -23.43 -6.97 21.28
N LYS A 67 -24.34 -7.17 22.23
CA LYS A 67 -25.76 -6.84 22.09
C LYS A 67 -26.27 -6.23 23.39
N ASN A 68 -26.77 -5.00 23.30
CA ASN A 68 -27.27 -4.28 24.47
C ASN A 68 -28.74 -4.63 24.80
N TYR A 69 -28.98 -5.89 25.20
CA TYR A 69 -30.29 -6.41 25.61
C TYR A 69 -30.16 -7.29 26.87
N GLY A 70 -31.27 -7.54 27.56
CA GLY A 70 -31.41 -8.43 28.71
C GLY A 70 -32.85 -8.92 28.85
N GLY A 71 -33.06 -10.08 29.48
CA GLY A 71 -34.37 -10.74 29.56
C GLY A 71 -34.42 -12.07 28.80
N THR A 72 -35.60 -12.46 28.30
CA THR A 72 -35.75 -13.76 27.62
C THR A 72 -35.32 -13.65 26.15
N ILE A 73 -34.21 -14.30 25.80
CA ILE A 73 -33.68 -14.34 24.44
C ILE A 73 -34.17 -15.60 23.73
N VAL A 74 -34.90 -15.43 22.63
CA VAL A 74 -35.30 -16.53 21.74
C VAL A 74 -34.41 -16.48 20.50
N ALA A 75 -33.46 -17.42 20.43
CA ALA A 75 -32.55 -17.57 19.30
C ALA A 75 -33.06 -18.63 18.33
N THR A 76 -33.31 -18.25 17.07
CA THR A 76 -33.92 -19.11 16.05
C THR A 76 -33.03 -19.25 14.82
N GLU A 77 -33.15 -20.38 14.12
CA GLU A 77 -32.42 -20.65 12.87
C GLU A 77 -32.98 -19.84 11.70
N ASN A 78 -34.30 -19.67 11.70
CA ASN A 78 -35.06 -18.97 10.67
C ASN A 78 -35.81 -17.79 11.29
N GLY A 79 -35.57 -16.60 10.76
CA GLY A 79 -36.22 -15.36 11.20
C GLY A 79 -35.38 -14.57 12.21
N GLU A 80 -36.05 -13.61 12.84
CA GLU A 80 -35.42 -12.65 13.77
C GLU A 80 -35.31 -13.22 15.18
N TRP A 81 -34.16 -12.99 15.82
CA TRP A 81 -34.02 -13.24 17.26
C TRP A 81 -34.81 -12.19 18.03
N LYS A 82 -35.33 -12.58 19.20
CA LYS A 82 -36.18 -11.72 20.01
C LYS A 82 -35.72 -11.67 21.46
N CYS A 83 -35.85 -10.50 22.08
CA CYS A 83 -35.71 -10.25 23.50
C CYS A 83 -37.09 -9.83 24.04
N ASP A 84 -37.73 -10.65 24.86
CA ASP A 84 -39.08 -10.41 25.41
C ASP A 84 -40.10 -9.97 24.33
N GLY A 85 -40.00 -10.56 23.14
CA GLY A 85 -40.84 -10.26 21.98
C GLY A 85 -40.33 -9.15 21.05
N GLN A 86 -39.36 -8.33 21.47
CA GLN A 86 -38.73 -7.29 20.64
C GLN A 86 -37.61 -7.86 19.76
N ILE A 87 -37.56 -7.46 18.49
CA ILE A 87 -36.53 -7.91 17.54
C ILE A 87 -35.15 -7.37 17.92
N ILE A 88 -34.16 -8.28 17.96
CA ILE A 88 -32.74 -7.97 18.16
C ILE A 88 -32.08 -7.85 16.79
N LYS A 89 -31.40 -6.71 16.53
CA LYS A 89 -30.72 -6.47 15.26
C LYS A 89 -29.27 -6.96 15.29
N GLY A 90 -28.79 -7.47 14.15
CA GLY A 90 -27.38 -7.86 13.93
C GLY A 90 -26.54 -6.80 13.21
N GLY A 91 -26.98 -5.53 13.15
CA GLY A 91 -26.34 -4.46 12.37
C GLY A 91 -27.22 -3.94 11.23
N SER A 92 -26.64 -3.19 10.29
CA SER A 92 -27.37 -2.54 9.19
C SER A 92 -28.13 -3.55 8.30
N ARG A 93 -29.42 -3.72 8.60
CA ARG A 93 -30.41 -4.59 7.89
C ARG A 93 -30.17 -6.10 7.97
N LYS A 94 -29.45 -6.61 8.99
CA LYS A 94 -29.16 -8.05 9.18
C LYS A 94 -29.76 -8.59 10.48
N THR A 95 -30.08 -9.89 10.49
CA THR A 95 -30.38 -10.63 11.73
C THR A 95 -29.09 -10.94 12.51
N VAL A 96 -29.21 -11.25 13.81
CA VAL A 96 -28.04 -11.62 14.63
C VAL A 96 -27.28 -12.82 14.06
N LEU A 97 -28.01 -13.87 13.64
CA LEU A 97 -27.40 -15.06 13.05
C LEU A 97 -26.72 -14.78 11.70
N GLN A 98 -27.29 -13.89 10.87
CA GLN A 98 -26.67 -13.50 9.61
C GLN A 98 -25.33 -12.79 9.83
N GLN A 99 -25.27 -11.85 10.77
CA GLN A 99 -24.02 -11.17 11.11
C GLN A 99 -22.98 -12.15 11.65
N ALA A 100 -23.38 -13.04 12.56
CA ALA A 100 -22.47 -14.06 13.11
C ALA A 100 -21.90 -14.99 12.02
N ARG A 101 -22.71 -15.41 11.03
CA ARG A 101 -22.24 -16.22 9.89
C ARG A 101 -21.22 -15.48 9.03
N ILE A 102 -21.44 -14.18 8.80
CA ILE A 102 -20.52 -13.34 8.04
C ILE A 102 -19.18 -13.25 8.77
N ASN A 103 -19.19 -12.91 10.06
CA ASN A 103 -17.99 -12.82 10.87
C ASN A 103 -17.23 -14.15 10.91
N HIS A 104 -17.93 -15.25 11.21
CA HIS A 104 -17.37 -16.60 11.22
C HIS A 104 -16.62 -16.93 9.91
N SER A 105 -17.21 -16.60 8.76
CA SER A 105 -16.61 -16.87 7.45
C SER A 105 -15.46 -15.92 7.10
N ILE A 106 -15.61 -14.62 7.38
CA ILE A 106 -14.64 -13.60 6.98
C ILE A 106 -13.38 -13.69 7.85
N VAL A 107 -13.52 -13.77 9.16
CA VAL A 107 -12.37 -13.85 10.08
C VAL A 107 -11.47 -15.03 9.72
N LYS A 108 -12.05 -16.20 9.47
CA LYS A 108 -11.30 -17.38 9.02
C LYS A 108 -10.57 -17.15 7.68
N LYS A 109 -11.24 -16.53 6.71
CA LYS A 109 -10.67 -16.24 5.40
C LYS A 109 -9.49 -15.26 5.50
N GLU A 110 -9.65 -14.20 6.28
CA GLU A 110 -8.64 -13.15 6.39
C GLU A 110 -7.46 -13.60 7.27
N LEU A 111 -7.69 -14.36 8.34
CA LEU A 111 -6.59 -15.03 9.08
C LEU A 111 -5.78 -15.96 8.17
N LYS A 112 -6.44 -16.69 7.27
CA LYS A 112 -5.75 -17.52 6.27
C LYS A 112 -4.91 -16.66 5.32
N ALA A 113 -5.44 -15.51 4.88
CA ALA A 113 -4.75 -14.59 3.99
C ALA A 113 -3.53 -13.93 4.66
N LEU A 114 -3.59 -13.71 5.98
CA LEU A 114 -2.46 -13.25 6.79
C LEU A 114 -1.37 -14.30 6.99
N GLY A 115 -1.60 -15.55 6.55
CA GLY A 115 -0.63 -16.63 6.70
C GLY A 115 -0.74 -17.41 8.01
N VAL A 116 -1.83 -17.26 8.75
CA VAL A 116 -2.09 -18.09 9.94
C VAL A 116 -2.28 -19.54 9.51
N ASN A 117 -1.61 -20.46 10.22
CA ASN A 117 -1.65 -21.89 9.90
C ASN A 117 -3.11 -22.39 9.80
N SER A 118 -3.45 -22.99 8.66
CA SER A 118 -4.81 -23.48 8.38
C SER A 118 -5.35 -24.47 9.41
N LYS A 119 -4.48 -25.17 10.14
CA LYS A 119 -4.86 -26.06 11.24
C LYS A 119 -5.46 -25.26 12.41
N ASN A 120 -4.85 -24.13 12.76
CA ASN A 120 -5.24 -23.29 13.90
C ASN A 120 -6.53 -22.48 13.65
N ILE A 121 -6.93 -22.34 12.39
CA ILE A 121 -8.14 -21.59 11.98
C ILE A 121 -9.16 -22.52 11.30
N LYS A 122 -9.06 -23.83 11.52
CA LYS A 122 -10.05 -24.78 11.00
C LYS A 122 -11.45 -24.45 11.54
N ASP A 123 -11.53 -24.06 12.80
CA ASP A 123 -12.73 -23.60 13.47
C ASP A 123 -12.44 -22.22 14.10
N VAL A 124 -13.31 -21.24 13.84
CA VAL A 124 -13.22 -19.89 14.41
C VAL A 124 -14.60 -19.53 14.96
N PRO A 125 -14.93 -19.91 16.20
CA PRO A 125 -16.26 -19.69 16.75
C PRO A 125 -16.62 -18.21 16.85
N THR A 126 -17.92 -17.93 16.88
CA THR A 126 -18.46 -16.60 17.16
C THR A 126 -19.21 -16.63 18.49
N LEU A 127 -18.97 -15.64 19.33
CA LEU A 127 -19.60 -15.48 20.63
C LEU A 127 -20.41 -14.18 20.67
N VAL A 128 -21.72 -14.30 20.87
CA VAL A 128 -22.61 -13.16 21.08
C VAL A 128 -22.80 -12.93 22.58
N ILE A 129 -22.48 -11.72 23.06
CA ILE A 129 -22.51 -11.35 24.48
C ILE A 129 -23.56 -10.28 24.70
N PHE A 130 -24.56 -10.63 25.51
CA PHE A 130 -25.60 -9.71 25.97
C PHE A 130 -25.13 -8.89 27.16
N ASN A 131 -25.35 -7.58 27.11
CA ASN A 131 -24.85 -6.65 28.14
C ASN A 131 -25.54 -6.85 29.51
N GLN A 132 -26.77 -7.38 29.52
CA GLN A 132 -27.56 -7.65 30.72
C GLN A 132 -27.87 -9.15 30.83
N PRO A 133 -28.21 -9.66 32.03
CA PRO A 133 -28.52 -11.08 32.23
C PRO A 133 -29.63 -11.60 31.30
N ILE A 134 -29.48 -12.83 30.81
CA ILE A 134 -30.43 -13.43 29.88
C ILE A 134 -30.99 -14.77 30.37
N LYS A 135 -32.24 -15.06 29.97
CA LYS A 135 -32.77 -16.43 29.92
C LYS A 135 -32.81 -16.88 28.47
N LEU A 136 -31.93 -17.80 28.09
CA LEU A 136 -31.77 -18.21 26.70
C LEU A 136 -32.70 -19.39 26.33
N GLU A 137 -33.63 -19.17 25.41
CA GLU A 137 -34.33 -20.20 24.65
C GLU A 137 -33.61 -20.42 23.31
N ASN A 138 -32.68 -21.38 23.29
CA ASN A 138 -31.82 -21.63 22.12
C ASN A 138 -32.43 -22.69 21.18
N LEU A 139 -33.18 -22.23 20.18
CA LEU A 139 -33.83 -23.04 19.14
C LEU A 139 -32.95 -23.25 17.88
N LEU A 140 -31.65 -22.95 17.97
CA LEU A 140 -30.70 -23.20 16.88
C LEU A 140 -30.46 -24.71 16.70
N CYS A 141 -30.13 -25.11 15.47
CA CYS A 141 -29.77 -26.49 15.19
C CYS A 141 -28.41 -26.87 15.80
N ALA A 142 -28.13 -28.17 15.92
CA ALA A 142 -26.87 -28.66 16.49
C ALA A 142 -25.63 -28.14 15.73
N THR A 143 -25.70 -28.03 14.41
CA THR A 143 -24.61 -27.50 13.57
C THR A 143 -24.34 -26.03 13.83
N THR A 144 -25.37 -25.20 14.03
CA THR A 144 -25.16 -23.78 14.35
C THR A 144 -24.61 -23.62 15.77
N LYS A 145 -25.11 -24.43 16.72
CA LYS A 145 -24.62 -24.44 18.11
C LYS A 145 -23.16 -24.87 18.27
N SER A 146 -22.57 -25.54 17.28
CA SER A 146 -21.17 -25.98 17.36
C SER A 146 -20.16 -24.88 17.09
N TRP A 147 -20.56 -23.75 16.49
CA TRP A 147 -19.66 -22.62 16.21
C TRP A 147 -20.21 -21.26 16.67
N LEU A 148 -21.52 -21.16 16.97
CA LEU A 148 -22.15 -19.96 17.50
C LEU A 148 -22.53 -20.14 18.96
N HIS A 149 -21.90 -19.36 19.82
CA HIS A 149 -22.12 -19.34 21.25
C HIS A 149 -22.84 -18.06 21.68
N ILE A 150 -23.65 -18.16 22.71
CA ILE A 150 -24.48 -17.05 23.22
C ILE A 150 -24.33 -17.04 24.74
N THR A 151 -24.08 -15.87 25.30
CA THR A 151 -23.98 -15.65 26.75
C THR A 151 -24.35 -14.21 27.12
N ASP A 152 -24.34 -13.89 28.40
CA ASP A 152 -24.37 -12.54 28.93
C ASP A 152 -23.05 -12.17 29.62
N ASN A 153 -22.95 -10.91 30.04
CA ASN A 153 -21.79 -10.40 30.78
C ASN A 153 -21.51 -11.15 32.09
N GLU A 154 -22.53 -11.68 32.77
CA GLU A 154 -22.37 -12.36 34.06
C GLU A 154 -21.70 -13.73 33.88
N HIS A 155 -22.11 -14.47 32.85
CA HIS A 155 -21.62 -15.82 32.53
C HIS A 155 -20.53 -15.83 31.45
N PHE A 156 -19.96 -14.67 31.12
CA PHE A 156 -19.00 -14.52 30.03
C PHE A 156 -17.76 -15.41 30.20
N ILE A 157 -17.13 -15.40 31.38
CA ILE A 157 -15.89 -16.14 31.64
C ILE A 157 -16.13 -17.66 31.56
N GLU A 158 -17.16 -18.18 32.22
CA GLU A 158 -17.53 -19.60 32.14
C GLU A 158 -17.75 -20.01 30.69
N LYS A 159 -18.47 -19.19 29.91
CA LYS A 159 -18.72 -19.50 28.51
C LYS A 159 -17.46 -19.45 27.65
N LEU A 160 -16.54 -18.55 27.96
CA LEU A 160 -15.28 -18.40 27.24
C LEU A 160 -14.38 -19.62 27.45
N ASP A 161 -14.35 -20.15 28.67
CA ASP A 161 -13.59 -21.34 29.04
C ASP A 161 -14.13 -22.59 28.34
N ASP A 162 -15.46 -22.73 28.24
CA ASP A 162 -16.15 -23.82 27.52
C ASP A 162 -15.81 -23.88 26.03
N ILE A 163 -15.47 -22.75 25.40
CA ILE A 163 -15.20 -22.68 23.96
C ILE A 163 -13.80 -23.20 23.69
N THR A 164 -13.71 -24.37 23.05
CA THR A 164 -12.44 -25.00 22.66
C THR A 164 -12.51 -25.46 21.20
N CYS A 165 -11.41 -25.34 20.47
CA CYS A 165 -11.28 -25.76 19.08
C CYS A 165 -10.19 -26.84 18.97
N PRO A 166 -10.54 -28.13 18.74
CA PRO A 166 -9.59 -29.26 18.83
C PRO A 166 -8.35 -29.17 17.94
N HIS A 167 -8.37 -28.32 16.92
CA HIS A 167 -7.28 -28.15 15.97
C HIS A 167 -6.43 -26.91 16.22
N THR A 168 -6.90 -26.01 17.08
CA THR A 168 -6.20 -24.79 17.46
C THR A 168 -5.32 -25.10 18.67
N ASP A 169 -4.02 -24.93 18.51
CA ASP A 169 -3.04 -25.05 19.60
C ASP A 169 -1.95 -23.99 19.41
N LEU A 170 -2.15 -22.86 20.07
CA LEU A 170 -1.27 -21.70 20.08
C LEU A 170 -0.50 -21.69 21.40
N ASP A 171 0.82 -21.83 21.33
CA ASP A 171 1.68 -21.55 22.47
C ASP A 171 1.71 -20.02 22.73
N PRO A 172 2.19 -19.56 23.90
CA PRO A 172 2.20 -18.13 24.21
C PRO A 172 2.91 -17.29 23.14
N LEU A 173 3.99 -17.81 22.55
CA LEU A 173 4.70 -17.14 21.46
C LEU A 173 3.86 -17.08 20.19
N GLY A 174 3.13 -18.15 19.84
CA GLY A 174 2.18 -18.18 18.74
C GLY A 174 1.02 -17.19 18.92
N ILE A 175 0.54 -16.99 20.15
CA ILE A 175 -0.48 -15.96 20.46
C ILE A 175 0.12 -14.55 20.29
N VAL A 176 1.34 -14.31 20.75
CA VAL A 176 2.04 -13.02 20.55
C VAL A 176 2.27 -12.76 19.07
N ASN A 177 2.85 -13.71 18.34
CA ASN A 177 3.10 -13.59 16.89
C ASN A 177 1.79 -13.36 16.12
N LEU A 178 0.69 -13.97 16.55
CA LEU A 178 -0.62 -13.72 15.96
C LEU A 178 -1.11 -12.30 16.25
N ALA A 179 -0.94 -11.79 17.47
CA ALA A 179 -1.25 -10.39 17.79
C ALA A 179 -0.39 -9.39 16.99
N GLU A 180 0.89 -9.70 16.75
CA GLU A 180 1.78 -8.90 15.90
C GLU A 180 1.34 -8.93 14.43
N LEU A 181 0.98 -10.11 13.91
CA LEU A 181 0.47 -10.29 12.55
C LEU A 181 -0.85 -9.55 12.32
N LEU A 182 -1.69 -9.48 13.37
CA LEU A 182 -2.92 -8.69 13.40
C LEU A 182 -2.67 -7.18 13.61
N ASN A 183 -1.39 -6.78 13.75
CA ASN A 183 -0.93 -5.41 13.95
C ASN A 183 -1.53 -4.74 15.20
N LEU A 184 -1.66 -5.50 16.30
CA LEU A 184 -2.30 -5.02 17.51
C LEU A 184 -1.39 -4.16 18.40
N ASN A 185 -0.06 -4.26 18.25
CA ASN A 185 0.92 -3.64 19.15
C ASN A 185 0.71 -2.13 19.39
N SER A 186 0.31 -1.39 18.36
CA SER A 186 0.07 0.06 18.44
C SER A 186 -1.18 0.44 19.27
N PHE A 187 -1.98 -0.54 19.67
CA PHE A 187 -3.29 -0.36 20.31
C PHE A 187 -3.34 -0.89 21.74
N TYR A 188 -2.18 -1.11 22.35
CA TYR A 188 -2.02 -1.74 23.65
C TYR A 188 -2.66 -0.94 24.79
N LEU A 189 -3.41 -1.61 25.66
CA LEU A 189 -4.03 -1.04 26.85
C LEU A 189 -3.29 -1.52 28.11
N ALA A 190 -2.37 -0.70 28.59
CA ALA A 190 -1.56 -1.02 29.77
C ALA A 190 -2.41 -1.21 31.03
N GLU A 191 -3.49 -0.44 31.17
CA GLU A 191 -4.37 -0.48 32.34
C GLU A 191 -5.16 -1.79 32.45
N PHE A 192 -5.41 -2.48 31.34
CA PHE A 192 -6.15 -3.75 31.30
C PHE A 192 -5.27 -4.98 31.08
N SER A 193 -3.98 -4.79 30.82
CA SER A 193 -3.04 -5.88 30.59
C SER A 193 -2.27 -6.24 31.86
N ASN A 194 -1.93 -7.52 32.01
CA ASN A 194 -1.16 -8.03 33.16
C ASN A 194 -0.24 -9.21 32.81
N ALA A 195 0.03 -9.45 31.53
CA ALA A 195 0.92 -10.53 31.12
C ALA A 195 2.36 -10.35 31.65
N ASN A 196 2.91 -11.40 32.26
CA ASN A 196 4.27 -11.43 32.77
C ASN A 196 5.20 -12.29 31.89
N TYR A 197 6.39 -11.74 31.60
CA TYR A 197 7.45 -12.41 30.85
C TYR A 197 8.53 -12.93 31.81
N ASP A 198 8.78 -14.24 31.79
CA ASP A 198 9.98 -14.79 32.42
C ASP A 198 11.20 -14.40 31.58
N LYS A 199 11.99 -13.44 32.04
CA LYS A 199 13.31 -13.16 31.45
C LYS A 199 14.21 -14.40 31.61
N PRO A 200 14.98 -14.82 30.60
CA PRO A 200 16.07 -15.75 30.84
C PRO A 200 17.07 -15.12 31.82
N LYS A 201 17.36 -15.81 32.93
CA LYS A 201 18.39 -15.42 33.90
C LYS A 201 19.76 -15.47 33.23
N THR A 202 20.30 -14.33 32.80
CA THR A 202 21.74 -14.16 32.61
C THR A 202 22.41 -14.07 33.99
N SER A 203 23.24 -15.06 34.32
CA SER A 203 24.08 -15.03 35.52
C SER A 203 25.18 -13.96 35.37
N PRO A 204 25.49 -13.19 36.43
CA PRO A 204 26.44 -12.09 36.39
C PRO A 204 27.90 -12.56 36.52
N GLU A 205 28.42 -13.31 35.55
CA GLU A 205 29.84 -13.70 35.49
C GLU A 205 30.53 -13.42 34.13
N GLN A 206 29.89 -12.67 33.22
CA GLN A 206 30.53 -12.32 31.93
C GLN A 206 30.61 -10.82 31.65
N LEU A 207 30.58 -9.99 32.70
CA LEU A 207 30.90 -8.57 32.65
C LEU A 207 32.31 -8.31 33.23
N SER A 208 33.33 -8.96 32.67
CA SER A 208 34.74 -8.62 32.97
C SER A 208 35.75 -9.23 31.99
N VAL A 209 35.57 -9.12 30.66
CA VAL A 209 36.68 -9.32 29.70
C VAL A 209 36.43 -8.48 28.43
N PHE A 210 36.41 -7.15 28.57
CA PHE A 210 36.53 -6.23 27.43
C PHE A 210 37.38 -5.02 27.80
N GLU A 211 38.47 -5.27 28.52
CA GLU A 211 39.63 -4.40 28.54
C GLU A 211 40.83 -5.33 28.45
N ASP A 212 41.31 -5.55 27.23
CA ASP A 212 42.73 -5.51 26.86
C ASP A 212 43.00 -6.27 25.55
N ILE A 213 43.98 -5.74 24.83
CA ILE A 213 44.67 -6.31 23.66
C ILE A 213 44.02 -6.02 22.29
N LYS A 214 44.27 -4.78 21.84
CA LYS A 214 44.79 -4.56 20.49
C LYS A 214 46.13 -5.28 20.34
N ILE A 215 46.47 -5.57 19.07
CA ILE A 215 47.76 -5.98 18.50
C ILE A 215 47.96 -7.52 18.38
N TYR A 216 47.80 -8.07 17.17
CA TYR A 216 48.88 -8.53 16.26
C TYR A 216 48.32 -9.42 15.13
N GLU A 217 48.81 -9.18 13.91
CA GLU A 217 48.60 -9.98 12.70
C GLU A 217 49.32 -11.34 12.76
N GLY A 218 48.80 -12.32 12.00
CA GLY A 218 49.64 -13.20 11.18
C GLY A 218 49.65 -14.71 11.48
N HIS A 219 49.40 -15.47 10.39
CA HIS A 219 49.96 -16.80 10.05
C HIS A 219 49.18 -18.10 10.40
N SER A 220 48.53 -18.60 9.34
CA SER A 220 48.71 -19.92 8.69
C SER A 220 48.56 -21.26 9.45
N HIS A 221 47.64 -22.06 8.89
CA HIS A 221 47.70 -23.48 8.52
C HIS A 221 47.77 -24.64 9.55
N ASN A 222 46.84 -25.57 9.29
CA ASN A 222 46.83 -27.03 9.51
C ASN A 222 46.70 -27.51 10.96
N SER A 223 45.75 -28.39 11.30
CA SER A 223 45.71 -29.74 10.75
C SER A 223 44.44 -30.51 11.16
N ILE A 224 43.99 -31.35 10.23
CA ILE A 224 42.93 -32.35 10.35
C ILE A 224 43.39 -33.51 11.25
N LYS A 225 42.50 -33.99 12.13
CA LYS A 225 42.45 -35.40 12.55
C LYS A 225 40.99 -35.86 12.67
N GLN A 226 40.62 -36.75 11.74
CA GLN A 226 39.47 -37.67 11.82
C GLN A 226 39.74 -38.70 12.94
N THR A 227 38.75 -39.16 13.71
CA THR A 227 37.93 -40.38 13.56
C THR A 227 37.07 -40.44 14.84
N GLU A 228 35.86 -40.96 14.95
CA GLU A 228 35.21 -42.11 14.31
C GLU A 228 33.68 -42.04 14.54
N ILE A 229 32.95 -42.73 13.67
CA ILE A 229 31.50 -42.65 13.43
C ILE A 229 30.75 -43.69 14.29
N SER A 230 29.53 -43.35 14.71
CA SER A 230 28.45 -44.34 14.87
C SER A 230 27.16 -43.83 14.22
N GLN A 231 26.76 -44.56 13.17
CA GLN A 231 25.51 -44.55 12.39
C GLN A 231 24.28 -44.76 13.30
N ASP A 232 23.05 -44.38 12.97
CA ASP A 232 22.37 -44.37 11.67
C ASP A 232 21.09 -43.51 11.81
N ASP A 233 20.81 -42.61 10.87
CA ASP A 233 19.52 -42.58 10.17
C ASP A 233 19.60 -41.67 8.93
N LYS A 234 19.11 -42.23 7.82
CA LYS A 234 19.44 -41.90 6.44
C LYS A 234 18.81 -40.60 5.94
N GLN A 235 19.62 -39.76 5.30
CA GLN A 235 19.15 -38.87 4.23
C GLN A 235 20.17 -38.86 3.09
N GLU A 236 19.71 -39.20 1.89
CA GLU A 236 20.52 -39.34 0.68
C GLU A 236 21.19 -38.02 0.31
N HIS A 237 22.52 -37.98 0.37
CA HIS A 237 23.33 -36.93 -0.23
C HIS A 237 23.43 -37.17 -1.74
N ILE A 238 23.00 -36.19 -2.53
CA ILE A 238 23.20 -36.16 -3.98
C ILE A 238 24.39 -35.26 -4.26
N ASP A 239 25.54 -35.86 -4.59
CA ASP A 239 26.72 -35.15 -5.09
C ASP A 239 26.50 -34.70 -6.54
N LEU A 240 26.83 -33.44 -6.82
CA LEU A 240 26.90 -32.92 -8.18
C LEU A 240 28.33 -32.94 -8.68
N GLN A 241 28.58 -33.74 -9.71
CA GLN A 241 29.78 -33.62 -10.52
C GLN A 241 29.77 -32.26 -11.24
N GLU A 242 30.94 -31.62 -11.36
CA GLU A 242 31.21 -30.29 -11.93
C GLU A 242 30.75 -30.06 -13.40
N GLY A 243 29.97 -30.96 -13.99
CA GLY A 243 29.56 -30.92 -15.41
C GLY A 243 28.15 -30.39 -15.72
N ASP A 244 27.23 -30.27 -14.74
CA ASP A 244 25.79 -30.14 -15.06
C ASP A 244 25.24 -28.70 -15.28
N VAL A 245 26.05 -27.66 -15.02
CA VAL A 245 25.60 -26.25 -15.05
C VAL A 245 26.43 -25.37 -16.00
N VAL A 246 27.48 -25.90 -16.64
CA VAL A 246 28.57 -25.08 -17.22
C VAL A 246 28.24 -24.45 -18.59
N ASN A 247 27.06 -24.64 -19.18
CA ASN A 247 26.82 -24.17 -20.55
C ASN A 247 25.46 -23.51 -20.80
N GLU A 248 25.02 -22.64 -19.88
CA GLU A 248 23.86 -21.78 -20.12
C GLU A 248 24.21 -20.30 -19.94
N GLN A 249 23.83 -19.52 -20.96
CA GLN A 249 24.14 -18.10 -21.04
C GLN A 249 23.27 -17.34 -20.04
N GLU A 250 23.94 -16.59 -19.16
CA GLU A 250 23.29 -15.56 -18.34
C GLU A 250 22.46 -14.63 -19.22
N ILE A 251 21.21 -14.34 -18.81
CA ILE A 251 20.43 -13.34 -19.53
C ILE A 251 21.11 -11.99 -19.33
N GLN A 252 21.46 -11.31 -20.43
CA GLN A 252 21.96 -9.94 -20.40
C GLN A 252 20.85 -8.96 -20.81
N THR A 253 19.98 -8.63 -19.87
CA THR A 253 18.94 -7.61 -20.01
C THR A 253 19.13 -6.54 -18.92
N GLU A 254 18.56 -5.36 -19.10
CA GLU A 254 18.60 -4.31 -18.08
C GLU A 254 17.92 -4.77 -16.77
N GLU A 255 16.84 -5.53 -16.86
CA GLU A 255 16.14 -6.12 -15.70
C GLU A 255 17.02 -7.12 -14.94
N SER A 256 17.70 -8.03 -15.66
CA SER A 256 18.59 -9.01 -15.02
C SER A 256 19.86 -8.37 -14.44
N ALA A 257 20.40 -7.32 -15.08
CA ALA A 257 21.52 -6.54 -14.55
C ALA A 257 21.14 -5.78 -13.27
N ALA A 258 19.95 -5.18 -13.22
CA ALA A 258 19.42 -4.50 -12.04
C ALA A 258 19.18 -5.48 -10.89
N LEU A 259 18.56 -6.63 -11.17
CA LEU A 259 18.34 -7.70 -10.19
C LEU A 259 19.67 -8.21 -9.63
N LYS A 260 20.66 -8.46 -10.49
CA LYS A 260 22.02 -8.88 -10.09
C LYS A 260 22.69 -7.84 -9.18
N GLY A 261 22.54 -6.54 -9.47
CA GLY A 261 23.05 -5.45 -8.64
C GLY A 261 22.38 -5.42 -7.26
N PHE A 262 21.06 -5.53 -7.23
CA PHE A 262 20.26 -5.59 -6.00
C PHE A 262 20.67 -6.77 -5.10
N VAL A 263 20.84 -7.95 -5.67
CA VAL A 263 21.27 -9.16 -4.95
C VAL A 263 22.64 -8.96 -4.30
N LYS A 264 23.60 -8.39 -5.02
CA LYS A 264 24.93 -8.09 -4.45
C LYS A 264 24.84 -7.12 -3.27
N GLN A 265 23.95 -6.14 -3.34
CA GLN A 265 23.71 -5.20 -2.24
C GLN A 265 23.12 -5.90 -1.00
N ILE A 266 22.20 -6.85 -1.19
CA ILE A 266 21.64 -7.66 -0.10
C ILE A 266 22.74 -8.50 0.57
N LEU A 267 23.54 -9.21 -0.21
CA LEU A 267 24.59 -10.09 0.32
C LEU A 267 25.63 -9.30 1.12
N SER A 268 26.03 -8.13 0.62
CA SER A 268 26.97 -7.24 1.31
C SER A 268 26.37 -6.62 2.59
N SER A 269 25.08 -6.28 2.60
CA SER A 269 24.45 -5.59 3.73
C SER A 269 24.06 -6.56 4.86
N VAL A 270 23.44 -7.69 4.48
CA VAL A 270 22.78 -8.65 5.39
C VAL A 270 23.75 -9.74 5.87
N LEU A 271 24.64 -10.18 4.99
CA LEU A 271 25.59 -11.27 5.27
C LEU A 271 27.04 -10.81 5.36
N LYS A 272 27.32 -9.53 5.06
CA LYS A 272 28.70 -9.00 4.97
C LYS A 272 29.57 -9.76 3.95
N LEU A 273 28.93 -10.32 2.93
CA LEU A 273 29.59 -11.05 1.83
C LEU A 273 29.71 -10.14 0.61
N SER A 274 30.94 -9.81 0.24
CA SER A 274 31.24 -8.95 -0.93
C SER A 274 31.72 -9.75 -2.15
N ASP A 275 32.24 -10.95 -1.94
CA ASP A 275 32.88 -11.77 -2.99
C ASP A 275 31.94 -12.80 -3.64
N ALA A 276 30.64 -12.77 -3.32
CA ALA A 276 29.67 -13.72 -3.85
C ALA A 276 29.46 -13.52 -5.36
N VAL A 277 29.52 -14.61 -6.13
CA VAL A 277 29.20 -14.61 -7.56
C VAL A 277 27.68 -14.72 -7.70
N VAL A 278 27.08 -13.78 -8.43
CA VAL A 278 25.63 -13.72 -8.66
C VAL A 278 25.36 -13.87 -10.14
N THR A 279 24.44 -14.76 -10.51
CA THR A 279 24.04 -15.02 -11.89
C THR A 279 22.52 -15.05 -11.99
N VAL A 280 21.96 -14.47 -13.05
CA VAL A 280 20.50 -14.44 -13.30
C VAL A 280 20.16 -15.16 -14.59
N TRP A 281 19.25 -16.14 -14.52
CA TRP A 281 18.83 -16.97 -15.65
C TRP A 281 17.33 -16.84 -15.96
N GLU A 282 16.94 -17.26 -17.17
CA GLU A 282 15.53 -17.37 -17.53
C GLU A 282 14.95 -18.60 -16.85
N GLY A 283 13.97 -18.41 -15.97
CA GLY A 283 13.45 -19.48 -15.15
C GLY A 283 13.00 -20.69 -15.97
N ILE A 284 12.23 -20.48 -17.05
CA ILE A 284 11.65 -21.57 -17.83
C ILE A 284 12.69 -22.45 -18.54
N SER A 285 13.84 -21.88 -18.88
CA SER A 285 14.93 -22.60 -19.57
C SER A 285 15.55 -23.69 -18.69
N LEU A 286 15.39 -23.60 -17.37
CA LEU A 286 16.04 -24.45 -16.37
C LEU A 286 15.12 -25.46 -15.68
N GLN A 287 13.82 -25.45 -16.01
CA GLN A 287 12.79 -26.27 -15.35
C GLN A 287 13.16 -27.77 -15.29
N SER A 288 13.63 -28.34 -16.39
CA SER A 288 13.96 -29.78 -16.48
C SER A 288 15.20 -30.17 -15.67
N LYS A 289 16.15 -29.24 -15.52
CA LYS A 289 17.43 -29.46 -14.82
C LYS A 289 17.30 -29.30 -13.32
N LEU A 290 16.42 -28.41 -12.86
CA LEU A 290 16.25 -28.10 -11.44
C LEU A 290 15.16 -28.94 -10.75
N ALA A 291 14.32 -29.61 -11.54
CA ALA A 291 13.35 -30.58 -11.04
C ALA A 291 14.01 -31.68 -10.18
N LYS A 292 15.26 -32.07 -10.49
CA LYS A 292 16.02 -33.07 -9.72
C LYS A 292 16.41 -32.61 -8.31
N TYR A 293 16.36 -31.30 -8.04
CA TYR A 293 16.55 -30.73 -6.70
C TYR A 293 15.23 -30.34 -6.03
N GLY A 294 14.07 -30.77 -6.57
CA GLY A 294 12.76 -30.39 -6.04
C GLY A 294 12.43 -28.90 -6.23
N ILE A 295 13.00 -28.26 -7.25
CA ILE A 295 12.73 -26.86 -7.60
C ILE A 295 11.83 -26.84 -8.82
N THR A 296 10.59 -26.38 -8.64
CA THR A 296 9.65 -26.10 -9.72
C THR A 296 9.68 -24.62 -10.01
N ILE A 297 9.89 -24.25 -11.27
CA ILE A 297 9.94 -22.86 -11.69
C ILE A 297 8.55 -22.32 -12.00
N HIS A 298 8.21 -21.20 -11.37
CA HIS A 298 6.96 -20.49 -11.49
C HIS A 298 7.15 -19.03 -11.90
N ASN A 299 8.37 -18.48 -11.78
CA ASN A 299 8.65 -17.07 -12.06
C ASN A 299 9.66 -16.88 -13.19
N LYS A 300 9.64 -15.68 -13.79
CA LYS A 300 10.44 -15.28 -14.95
C LYS A 300 11.94 -15.49 -14.76
N TYR A 301 12.46 -15.19 -13.58
CA TYR A 301 13.89 -15.22 -13.30
C TYR A 301 14.24 -16.25 -12.23
N LEU A 302 15.41 -16.85 -12.39
CA LEU A 302 16.09 -17.61 -11.35
C LEU A 302 17.41 -16.92 -11.01
N VAL A 303 17.57 -16.56 -9.75
CA VAL A 303 18.81 -15.98 -9.22
C VAL A 303 19.63 -17.10 -8.60
N LYS A 304 20.90 -17.22 -9.01
CA LYS A 304 21.91 -18.11 -8.42
C LYS A 304 22.96 -17.28 -7.71
N VAL A 305 23.33 -17.70 -6.51
CA VAL A 305 24.42 -17.10 -5.72
C VAL A 305 25.41 -18.18 -5.31
N GLU A 306 26.69 -17.92 -5.56
CA GLU A 306 27.80 -18.82 -5.24
C GLU A 306 28.76 -18.12 -4.28
N SER A 307 28.94 -18.70 -3.10
CA SER A 307 29.86 -18.22 -2.07
C SER A 307 30.07 -19.35 -1.05
N THR A 308 31.28 -19.49 -0.53
CA THR A 308 31.60 -20.54 0.44
C THR A 308 30.67 -20.47 1.66
N GLY A 309 30.02 -21.59 2.01
CA GLY A 309 29.13 -21.73 3.17
C GLY A 309 27.77 -21.01 3.07
N ILE A 310 27.42 -20.44 1.91
CA ILE A 310 26.21 -19.64 1.72
C ILE A 310 24.92 -20.42 2.01
N GLY A 311 24.93 -21.75 1.88
CA GLY A 311 23.79 -22.62 2.18
C GLY A 311 23.27 -22.46 3.63
N THR A 312 24.15 -22.14 4.58
CA THR A 312 23.76 -21.89 5.99
C THR A 312 22.90 -20.64 6.18
N HIS A 313 22.90 -19.74 5.19
CA HIS A 313 22.18 -18.47 5.21
C HIS A 313 20.81 -18.51 4.54
N CYS A 314 20.36 -19.66 3.99
CA CYS A 314 19.08 -19.77 3.29
C CYS A 314 17.90 -19.27 4.11
N SER A 315 17.78 -19.66 5.39
CA SER A 315 16.66 -19.23 6.24
C SER A 315 16.68 -17.72 6.51
N LYS A 316 17.87 -17.15 6.72
CA LYS A 316 18.05 -15.71 6.95
C LYS A 316 17.73 -14.90 5.69
N LEU A 317 18.24 -15.35 4.54
CA LEU A 317 17.98 -14.71 3.26
C LEU A 317 16.51 -14.85 2.86
N SER A 318 15.90 -16.03 3.03
CA SER A 318 14.50 -16.27 2.67
C SER A 318 13.54 -15.36 3.44
N LYS A 319 13.80 -15.14 4.74
CA LYS A 319 13.06 -14.15 5.55
C LYS A 319 13.29 -12.71 5.10
N PHE A 320 14.52 -12.38 4.68
CA PHE A 320 14.90 -11.02 4.31
C PHE A 320 14.39 -10.61 2.93
N ILE A 321 14.53 -11.48 1.93
CA ILE A 321 14.12 -11.22 0.55
C ILE A 321 12.66 -11.60 0.30
N ASN A 322 12.00 -12.27 1.25
CA ASN A 322 10.64 -12.77 1.12
C ASN A 322 10.41 -13.71 -0.08
N HIS A 323 11.45 -14.45 -0.47
CA HIS A 323 11.39 -15.54 -1.44
C HIS A 323 11.87 -16.85 -0.80
N GLU A 324 11.39 -17.98 -1.30
CA GLU A 324 11.93 -19.28 -0.93
C GLU A 324 13.36 -19.40 -1.47
N VAL A 325 14.35 -19.44 -0.57
CA VAL A 325 15.76 -19.64 -0.92
C VAL A 325 16.13 -21.09 -0.67
N LYS A 326 16.57 -21.77 -1.72
CA LYS A 326 16.97 -23.18 -1.69
C LYS A 326 18.48 -23.31 -1.85
N ALA A 327 19.10 -24.11 -0.99
CA ALA A 327 20.47 -24.56 -1.20
C ALA A 327 20.48 -25.66 -2.27
N ILE A 328 21.26 -25.44 -3.32
CA ILE A 328 21.60 -26.49 -4.29
C ILE A 328 22.71 -27.37 -3.69
N ASN A 329 23.68 -26.73 -3.03
CA ASN A 329 24.74 -27.37 -2.25
C ASN A 329 25.23 -26.38 -1.15
N PRO A 330 26.23 -26.72 -0.31
CA PRO A 330 26.71 -25.83 0.75
C PRO A 330 27.19 -24.44 0.28
N ASP A 331 27.65 -24.33 -0.96
CA ASP A 331 28.29 -23.14 -1.53
C ASP A 331 27.43 -22.45 -2.62
N VAL A 332 26.26 -23.01 -2.92
CA VAL A 332 25.37 -22.51 -3.99
C VAL A 332 23.92 -22.49 -3.52
N ILE A 333 23.28 -21.32 -3.60
CA ILE A 333 21.85 -21.14 -3.34
C ILE A 333 21.16 -20.53 -4.55
N CYS A 334 19.84 -20.69 -4.61
CA CYS A 334 19.01 -20.04 -5.60
C CYS A 334 17.62 -19.68 -5.08
N TRP A 335 16.98 -18.69 -5.73
CA TRP A 335 15.56 -18.39 -5.56
C TRP A 335 14.98 -17.82 -6.85
N GLN A 336 13.65 -17.74 -6.90
CA GLN A 336 12.91 -17.30 -8.06
C GLN A 336 12.40 -15.87 -7.87
N ASP A 337 12.47 -15.05 -8.91
CA ASP A 337 12.12 -13.63 -8.90
C ASP A 337 11.41 -13.23 -10.21
N GLY A 338 10.79 -12.05 -10.24
CA GLY A 338 10.02 -11.53 -11.37
C GLY A 338 8.61 -12.10 -11.50
N ASP A 339 7.89 -11.69 -12.54
CA ASP A 339 6.49 -12.06 -12.79
C ASP A 339 6.30 -13.58 -12.88
N THR A 340 5.10 -14.05 -12.53
CA THR A 340 4.76 -15.46 -12.69
C THR A 340 4.63 -15.81 -14.18
N ILE A 341 5.13 -16.98 -14.57
CA ILE A 341 5.16 -17.43 -15.97
C ILE A 341 3.74 -17.54 -16.54
N ASP A 342 2.74 -17.93 -15.72
CA ASP A 342 1.33 -17.98 -16.11
C ASP A 342 0.74 -16.60 -16.44
N GLU A 343 1.20 -15.53 -15.78
CA GLU A 343 0.84 -14.15 -16.10
C GLU A 343 1.50 -13.68 -17.40
N LEU A 344 2.74 -14.11 -17.65
CA LEU A 344 3.42 -13.86 -18.92
C LEU A 344 2.74 -14.60 -20.07
N GLN A 345 2.29 -15.85 -19.91
CA GLN A 345 1.57 -16.58 -20.96
C GLN A 345 0.17 -15.99 -21.24
N LYS A 346 -0.58 -15.56 -20.22
CA LYS A 346 -1.85 -14.82 -20.42
C LYS A 346 -1.65 -13.45 -21.09
N ASN A 347 -0.56 -12.77 -20.79
CA ASN A 347 -0.19 -11.52 -21.47
C ASN A 347 0.36 -11.77 -22.88
N THR A 348 1.06 -12.88 -23.12
CA THR A 348 1.59 -13.26 -24.44
C THR A 348 0.50 -13.80 -25.35
N GLU A 349 -0.52 -14.49 -24.83
CA GLU A 349 -1.72 -14.87 -25.60
C GLU A 349 -2.60 -13.65 -25.92
N ARG A 350 -2.70 -12.67 -25.00
CA ARG A 350 -3.28 -11.34 -25.32
C ARG A 350 -2.43 -10.53 -26.31
N SER A 351 -1.12 -10.73 -26.34
CA SER A 351 -0.19 -9.97 -27.20
C SER A 351 0.06 -10.64 -28.57
N LYS A 352 -0.12 -11.96 -28.68
CA LYS A 352 -0.02 -12.71 -29.95
C LYS A 352 -1.24 -12.55 -30.85
N ILE A 353 -2.40 -12.15 -30.31
CA ILE A 353 -3.59 -11.83 -31.11
C ILE A 353 -3.50 -10.41 -31.73
N VAL A 354 -2.48 -9.61 -31.40
CA VAL A 354 -2.40 -8.19 -31.81
C VAL A 354 -1.42 -7.90 -32.96
N TYR A 355 -0.74 -8.91 -33.54
CA TYR A 355 0.21 -8.65 -34.63
C TYR A 355 0.07 -9.48 -35.91
N ASP A 356 -1.01 -10.23 -36.09
CA ASP A 356 -1.30 -10.78 -37.42
C ASP A 356 -2.71 -10.44 -37.89
N LYS A 357 -2.73 -9.75 -39.03
CA LYS A 357 -3.85 -9.34 -39.88
C LYS A 357 -4.61 -8.09 -39.46
N MET A 358 -4.16 -6.99 -40.05
CA MET A 358 -5.10 -6.07 -40.71
C MET A 358 -6.12 -6.90 -41.50
N ASP A 359 -7.38 -6.89 -41.06
CA ASP A 359 -8.49 -7.08 -41.96
C ASP A 359 -9.63 -6.16 -41.54
N HIS A 360 -10.14 -5.42 -42.52
CA HIS A 360 -11.25 -4.51 -42.36
C HIS A 360 -12.54 -5.34 -42.16
N SER A 361 -13.44 -4.82 -41.31
CA SER A 361 -14.80 -5.29 -41.04
C SER A 361 -14.97 -6.33 -39.93
N ALA A 362 -15.19 -5.86 -38.70
CA ALA A 362 -16.23 -6.35 -37.79
C ALA A 362 -16.28 -5.46 -36.54
N THR A 363 -17.48 -5.16 -36.07
CA THR A 363 -17.81 -4.37 -34.89
C THR A 363 -17.32 -5.04 -33.60
N ASP A 364 -16.25 -4.50 -33.00
CA ASP A 364 -15.70 -4.97 -31.72
C ASP A 364 -16.29 -4.15 -30.55
N ASN A 365 -17.07 -4.78 -29.68
CA ASN A 365 -17.45 -4.21 -28.38
C ASN A 365 -16.27 -4.35 -27.40
N GLY A 366 -15.16 -3.70 -27.71
CA GLY A 366 -13.88 -3.79 -26.99
C GLY A 366 -13.93 -3.21 -25.57
N SER A 367 -13.32 -3.91 -24.62
CA SER A 367 -13.19 -3.46 -23.23
C SER A 367 -12.43 -2.14 -23.11
N VAL A 368 -12.95 -1.17 -22.33
CA VAL A 368 -12.30 0.12 -22.07
C VAL A 368 -10.92 -0.08 -21.41
N LYS A 369 -9.89 0.55 -21.99
CA LYS A 369 -8.54 0.58 -21.43
C LYS A 369 -8.37 1.79 -20.52
N PHE A 370 -8.30 1.54 -19.22
CA PHE A 370 -8.07 2.58 -18.21
C PHE A 370 -6.58 2.94 -18.10
N HIS A 371 -6.32 4.19 -17.71
CA HIS A 371 -5.00 4.65 -17.31
C HIS A 371 -4.49 3.87 -16.08
N LYS A 372 -3.18 3.86 -15.88
CA LYS A 372 -2.52 3.29 -14.72
C LYS A 372 -2.96 4.01 -13.46
N SER A 373 -3.35 3.23 -12.46
CA SER A 373 -3.83 3.78 -11.19
C SER A 373 -3.36 2.97 -9.98
N LYS A 374 -2.40 2.07 -10.15
CA LYS A 374 -1.88 1.23 -9.06
C LYS A 374 -0.36 1.18 -9.09
N THR A 375 0.26 1.29 -7.92
CA THR A 375 1.70 1.11 -7.75
C THR A 375 2.05 0.63 -6.35
N ILE A 376 3.30 0.24 -6.17
CA ILE A 376 3.94 0.02 -4.87
C ILE A 376 5.05 1.07 -4.76
N ILE A 377 5.27 1.63 -3.57
CA ILE A 377 6.41 2.53 -3.39
C ILE A 377 7.74 1.74 -3.48
N PRO A 378 8.83 2.31 -4.01
CA PRO A 378 10.12 1.65 -4.04
C PRO A 378 10.59 1.31 -2.62
N HIS A 379 11.25 0.16 -2.45
CA HIS A 379 11.68 -0.30 -1.13
C HIS A 379 12.60 0.69 -0.40
N TRP A 380 13.51 1.36 -1.12
CA TRP A 380 14.38 2.38 -0.52
C TRP A 380 13.57 3.56 0.06
N LEU A 381 12.46 3.93 -0.59
CA LEU A 381 11.58 5.01 -0.15
C LEU A 381 10.72 4.54 1.03
N ASP A 382 10.24 3.30 1.00
CA ASP A 382 9.54 2.66 2.11
C ASP A 382 10.42 2.64 3.38
N LEU A 383 11.69 2.26 3.27
CA LEU A 383 12.65 2.30 4.38
C LEU A 383 12.89 3.74 4.87
N ALA A 384 13.07 4.69 3.94
CA ALA A 384 13.28 6.08 4.31
C ALA A 384 12.08 6.64 5.11
N LEU A 385 10.86 6.36 4.67
CA LEU A 385 9.65 6.81 5.34
C LEU A 385 9.47 6.12 6.70
N PHE A 386 9.39 4.79 6.72
CA PHE A 386 8.91 4.08 7.91
C PHE A 386 10.01 3.71 8.90
N ASN A 387 11.25 3.55 8.46
CA ASN A 387 12.36 3.16 9.35
C ASN A 387 13.22 4.36 9.76
N ASN A 388 13.51 5.27 8.83
CA ASN A 388 14.38 6.42 9.12
C ASN A 388 13.59 7.58 9.71
N LEU A 389 12.52 8.00 9.03
CA LEU A 389 11.68 9.13 9.45
C LEU A 389 10.58 8.75 10.45
N GLY A 390 10.39 7.45 10.71
CA GLY A 390 9.41 6.95 11.67
C GLY A 390 7.96 7.27 11.27
N ALA A 391 7.67 7.26 9.96
CA ALA A 391 6.34 7.53 9.43
C ALA A 391 5.26 6.60 10.02
N ILE A 392 4.06 7.13 10.22
CA ILE A 392 2.93 6.43 10.85
C ILE A 392 1.76 6.40 9.88
N TYR A 393 1.30 5.21 9.51
CA TYR A 393 0.06 5.07 8.73
C TYR A 393 -1.14 5.21 9.65
N SER A 394 -1.90 6.29 9.50
CA SER A 394 -3.10 6.59 10.27
C SER A 394 -4.12 7.35 9.41
N PRO A 395 -4.92 6.65 8.58
CA PRO A 395 -5.86 7.26 7.63
C PRO A 395 -7.06 7.94 8.29
N GLU A 396 -7.33 7.65 9.57
CA GLU A 396 -8.43 8.23 10.36
C GLU A 396 -7.97 9.33 11.31
N TYR A 397 -6.69 9.74 11.23
CA TYR A 397 -6.16 10.80 12.07
C TYR A 397 -6.91 12.12 11.81
N LYS A 398 -7.76 12.51 12.76
CA LYS A 398 -8.46 13.80 12.74
C LYS A 398 -7.49 14.91 13.16
N LYS A 399 -6.86 15.56 12.18
CA LYS A 399 -6.42 16.95 12.32
C LYS A 399 -6.49 17.71 11.00
N PHE A 400 -7.31 18.77 11.08
CA PHE A 400 -7.32 20.08 10.45
C PHE A 400 -7.01 20.22 8.94
N GLU A 401 -7.90 20.95 8.26
CA GLU A 401 -7.83 21.44 6.88
C GLU A 401 -6.64 22.40 6.60
N TYR A 402 -5.54 22.29 7.34
CA TYR A 402 -4.44 23.26 7.29
C TYR A 402 -3.09 22.64 7.64
N ASN A 403 -2.22 22.59 6.65
CA ASN A 403 -0.89 21.98 6.75
C ASN A 403 0.23 22.93 7.22
N LEU A 404 -0.09 24.18 7.63
CA LEU A 404 0.94 25.16 7.99
C LEU A 404 1.34 25.16 9.47
N ASP A 405 0.53 24.58 10.36
CA ASP A 405 0.78 24.54 11.81
C ASP A 405 1.11 23.11 12.33
N THR A 406 1.59 22.24 11.44
CA THR A 406 1.81 20.81 11.67
C THR A 406 2.96 20.59 12.68
N ASP A 407 2.69 19.87 13.77
CA ASP A 407 3.73 19.47 14.73
C ASP A 407 4.55 18.25 14.24
N SER A 408 5.63 17.90 14.94
CA SER A 408 6.53 16.81 14.52
C SER A 408 5.86 15.43 14.47
N GLU A 409 4.75 15.23 15.17
CA GLU A 409 4.00 13.97 15.18
C GLU A 409 3.00 13.93 14.02
N ASP A 410 2.36 15.07 13.72
CA ASP A 410 1.48 15.23 12.56
C ASP A 410 2.24 15.00 11.23
N ILE A 411 3.51 15.42 11.14
CA ILE A 411 4.37 15.16 9.98
C ILE A 411 4.61 13.66 9.77
N LYS A 412 4.85 12.89 10.84
CA LYS A 412 5.03 11.43 10.72
C LYS A 412 3.76 10.76 10.21
N VAL A 413 2.58 11.20 10.68
CA VAL A 413 1.30 10.71 10.18
C VAL A 413 1.13 11.05 8.70
N TYR A 414 1.48 12.28 8.31
CA TYR A 414 1.43 12.70 6.91
C TYR A 414 2.35 11.84 6.04
N LEU A 415 3.59 11.60 6.48
CA LEU A 415 4.57 10.77 5.78
C LEU A 415 4.13 9.32 5.63
N GLY A 416 3.38 8.77 6.59
CA GLY A 416 2.92 7.39 6.53
C GLY A 416 1.62 7.20 5.75
N THR A 417 0.82 8.27 5.61
CA THR A 417 -0.55 8.21 5.09
C THR A 417 -0.71 8.96 3.76
N TYR A 418 -0.37 10.25 3.72
CA TYR A 418 -0.64 11.10 2.55
C TYR A 418 0.54 11.14 1.57
N PHE A 419 1.78 11.05 2.06
CA PHE A 419 2.96 11.02 1.20
C PHE A 419 2.93 9.82 0.21
N PRO A 420 2.67 8.55 0.63
CA PRO A 420 2.62 7.43 -0.30
C PRO A 420 1.51 7.57 -1.34
N ARG A 421 0.37 8.18 -0.95
CA ARG A 421 -0.74 8.50 -1.84
C ARG A 421 -0.33 9.52 -2.91
N SER A 422 0.24 10.66 -2.49
CA SER A 422 0.75 11.69 -3.42
C SER A 422 1.84 11.16 -4.35
N TYR A 423 2.73 10.29 -3.85
CA TYR A 423 3.68 9.57 -4.69
C TYR A 423 2.99 8.73 -5.77
N ALA A 424 2.01 7.92 -5.39
CA ALA A 424 1.33 7.02 -6.32
C ALA A 424 0.51 7.75 -7.37
N GLU A 425 -0.14 8.86 -6.99
CA GLU A 425 -0.86 9.75 -7.90
C GLU A 425 0.06 10.27 -9.00
N SER A 426 1.14 10.95 -8.61
CA SER A 426 2.11 11.54 -9.55
C SER A 426 2.81 10.45 -10.38
N PHE A 427 3.33 9.39 -9.74
CA PHE A 427 4.01 8.30 -10.42
C PHE A 427 3.13 7.64 -11.49
N CYS A 428 1.88 7.32 -11.17
CA CYS A 428 0.98 6.66 -12.13
C CYS A 428 0.64 7.58 -13.31
N ILE A 429 0.35 8.86 -13.05
CA ILE A 429 0.01 9.85 -14.07
C ILE A 429 1.19 10.07 -15.02
N PHE A 430 2.38 10.37 -14.49
CA PHE A 430 3.54 10.61 -15.34
C PHE A 430 4.04 9.33 -16.02
N ASP A 431 3.92 8.15 -15.41
CA ASP A 431 4.30 6.88 -16.04
C ASP A 431 3.45 6.61 -17.28
N ASP A 432 2.20 7.09 -17.29
CA ASP A 432 1.34 7.02 -18.47
C ASP A 432 1.67 8.09 -19.52
N LEU A 433 1.92 9.33 -19.10
CA LEU A 433 2.33 10.41 -20.01
C LEU A 433 3.65 10.07 -20.72
N PHE A 434 4.65 9.53 -20.02
CA PHE A 434 5.97 9.24 -20.58
C PHE A 434 6.00 7.99 -21.47
N LYS A 435 4.90 7.24 -21.55
CA LYS A 435 4.74 6.22 -22.58
C LYS A 435 4.51 6.82 -23.98
N SER A 436 4.24 8.13 -24.10
CA SER A 436 4.27 8.82 -25.39
C SER A 436 5.71 8.88 -25.90
N HIS A 437 6.00 8.10 -26.94
CA HIS A 437 7.34 8.08 -27.54
C HIS A 437 7.76 9.48 -28.02
N GLN A 438 6.84 10.23 -28.64
CA GLN A 438 7.15 11.56 -29.17
C GLN A 438 7.54 12.54 -28.08
N TYR A 439 6.81 12.56 -26.95
CA TYR A 439 7.16 13.44 -25.83
C TYR A 439 8.45 12.98 -25.14
N LEU A 440 8.67 11.67 -25.02
CA LEU A 440 9.91 11.15 -24.45
C LEU A 440 11.14 11.56 -25.28
N GLU A 441 11.05 11.56 -26.61
CA GLU A 441 12.12 12.04 -27.50
C GLU A 441 12.38 13.55 -27.36
N VAL A 442 11.36 14.34 -27.00
CA VAL A 442 11.54 15.76 -26.64
C VAL A 442 12.37 15.89 -25.36
N LEU A 443 12.00 15.14 -24.30
CA LEU A 443 12.72 15.17 -23.02
C LEU A 443 14.16 14.64 -23.12
N LYS A 444 14.40 13.61 -23.95
CA LYS A 444 15.75 13.06 -24.16
C LYS A 444 16.74 14.09 -24.70
N LYS A 445 16.27 15.04 -25.51
CA LYS A 445 17.12 16.10 -26.08
C LYS A 445 17.49 17.19 -25.08
N MET A 446 16.82 17.24 -23.93
CA MET A 446 17.06 18.26 -22.91
C MET A 446 18.18 17.78 -21.98
N PRO A 447 19.28 18.53 -21.80
CA PRO A 447 20.30 18.18 -20.81
C PRO A 447 19.81 18.46 -19.37
N GLU A 448 18.94 19.45 -19.22
CA GLU A 448 18.43 19.92 -17.93
C GLU A 448 16.91 19.90 -17.90
N ILE A 449 16.34 19.53 -16.76
CA ILE A 449 14.90 19.51 -16.50
C ILE A 449 14.60 20.36 -15.27
N ASN A 450 14.02 21.54 -15.52
CA ASN A 450 13.52 22.43 -14.48
C ASN A 450 12.12 22.03 -13.99
N ILE A 451 11.96 21.88 -12.68
CA ILE A 451 10.72 21.53 -11.98
C ILE A 451 10.41 22.62 -10.96
N LEU A 452 9.17 23.12 -10.97
CA LEU A 452 8.61 23.92 -9.88
C LEU A 452 7.56 23.08 -9.16
N ASP A 453 7.71 22.90 -7.85
CA ASP A 453 6.69 22.29 -7.00
C ASP A 453 6.13 23.35 -6.06
N PHE A 454 4.88 23.78 -6.30
CA PHE A 454 4.26 24.92 -5.64
C PHE A 454 3.17 24.44 -4.67
N GLY A 455 3.44 24.58 -3.38
CA GLY A 455 2.71 23.89 -2.31
C GLY A 455 3.17 22.45 -2.15
N CYS A 456 4.48 22.24 -2.07
CA CYS A 456 5.10 20.91 -2.20
C CYS A 456 4.91 20.00 -0.98
N GLY A 457 4.56 20.54 0.19
CA GLY A 457 4.53 19.82 1.46
C GLY A 457 5.83 19.02 1.67
N THR A 458 5.67 17.72 1.92
CA THR A 458 6.79 16.76 2.08
C THR A 458 7.28 16.14 0.76
N GLY A 459 6.67 16.48 -0.38
CA GLY A 459 7.13 16.18 -1.75
C GLY A 459 6.89 14.77 -2.27
N GLY A 460 5.79 14.11 -1.88
CA GLY A 460 5.44 12.79 -2.41
C GLY A 460 5.28 12.80 -3.93
N GLU A 461 4.58 13.80 -4.44
CA GLU A 461 4.33 14.06 -5.86
C GLU A 461 5.60 14.35 -6.66
N LEU A 462 6.51 15.16 -6.10
CA LEU A 462 7.80 15.47 -6.70
C LEU A 462 8.65 14.21 -6.83
N ILE A 463 8.73 13.42 -5.77
CA ILE A 463 9.47 12.16 -5.77
C ILE A 463 8.85 11.19 -6.78
N GLY A 464 7.52 11.11 -6.86
CA GLY A 464 6.80 10.33 -7.87
C GLY A 464 7.17 10.72 -9.31
N LEU A 465 7.25 12.02 -9.61
CA LEU A 465 7.68 12.52 -10.91
C LEU A 465 9.14 12.17 -11.20
N VAL A 466 10.07 12.42 -10.27
CA VAL A 466 11.51 12.19 -10.51
C VAL A 466 11.84 10.70 -10.66
N VAL A 467 11.20 9.83 -9.88
CA VAL A 467 11.31 8.37 -10.05
C VAL A 467 10.81 7.96 -11.43
N THR A 468 9.73 8.56 -11.91
CA THR A 468 9.19 8.28 -13.24
C THR A 468 10.13 8.79 -14.35
N LEU A 469 10.70 9.98 -14.22
CA LEU A 469 11.72 10.47 -15.14
C LEU A 469 12.91 9.49 -15.21
N SER A 470 13.39 9.04 -14.06
CA SER A 470 14.51 8.09 -13.94
C SER A 470 14.21 6.71 -14.55
N LYS A 471 12.94 6.31 -14.53
CA LYS A 471 12.47 5.06 -15.14
C LYS A 471 12.48 5.12 -16.68
N HIS A 472 12.10 6.26 -17.26
CA HIS A 472 11.90 6.38 -18.72
C HIS A 472 13.07 7.04 -19.46
N LEU A 473 13.88 7.85 -18.76
CA LEU A 473 15.05 8.52 -19.32
C LEU A 473 16.32 7.77 -18.90
N ALA A 474 16.90 7.01 -19.83
CA ALA A 474 18.16 6.34 -19.60
C ALA A 474 19.36 7.31 -19.57
N ASP A 475 19.27 8.40 -20.33
CA ASP A 475 20.32 9.41 -20.41
C ASP A 475 20.45 10.17 -19.09
N TYR A 476 21.69 10.47 -18.72
CA TYR A 476 21.96 11.34 -17.57
C TYR A 476 21.38 12.74 -17.80
N LYS A 477 20.80 13.33 -16.75
CA LYS A 477 20.15 14.64 -16.75
C LYS A 477 20.51 15.39 -15.48
N THR A 478 20.50 16.71 -15.55
CA THR A 478 20.43 17.57 -14.36
C THR A 478 18.97 17.96 -14.14
N ILE A 479 18.42 17.65 -12.97
CA ILE A 479 17.07 18.00 -12.58
C ILE A 479 17.17 19.15 -11.57
N ASN A 480 16.71 20.33 -11.96
CA ASN A 480 16.69 21.52 -11.11
C ASN A 480 15.30 21.69 -10.52
N ILE A 481 15.19 21.64 -9.20
CA ILE A 481 13.93 21.68 -8.47
C ILE A 481 13.87 22.96 -7.65
N ILE A 482 12.80 23.73 -7.82
CA ILE A 482 12.38 24.77 -6.88
C ILE A 482 11.12 24.27 -6.19
N ALA A 483 11.19 24.07 -4.88
CA ALA A 483 10.09 23.60 -4.06
C ALA A 483 9.65 24.72 -3.12
N ILE A 484 8.38 25.10 -3.15
CA ILE A 484 7.84 26.22 -2.39
C ILE A 484 6.73 25.72 -1.47
N ASP A 485 6.83 26.01 -0.18
CA ASP A 485 5.79 25.72 0.80
C ASP A 485 5.84 26.72 1.95
N GLY A 486 4.73 26.92 2.66
CA GLY A 486 4.71 27.75 3.86
C GLY A 486 5.11 26.99 5.13
N ASN A 487 5.15 25.65 5.09
CA ASN A 487 5.53 24.82 6.22
C ASN A 487 7.04 24.52 6.21
N HIS A 488 7.77 25.15 7.13
CA HIS A 488 9.21 24.97 7.30
C HIS A 488 9.62 23.51 7.56
N GLU A 489 8.91 22.82 8.44
CA GLU A 489 9.21 21.45 8.83
C GLU A 489 8.98 20.47 7.68
N ALA A 490 7.94 20.69 6.87
CA ALA A 490 7.71 19.92 5.65
C ALA A 490 8.87 20.08 4.64
N LEU A 491 9.42 21.30 4.51
CA LEU A 491 10.59 21.57 3.68
C LEU A 491 11.87 20.92 4.20
N ILE A 492 12.04 20.80 5.53
CA ILE A 492 13.17 20.06 6.12
C ILE A 492 13.08 18.58 5.70
N VAL A 493 11.92 17.97 5.89
CA VAL A 493 11.68 16.57 5.53
C VAL A 493 11.86 16.33 4.03
N LEU A 494 11.38 17.26 3.20
CA LEU A 494 11.58 17.21 1.75
C LEU A 494 13.07 17.16 1.40
N LYS A 495 13.92 18.01 2.01
CA LYS A 495 15.37 18.01 1.76
C LYS A 495 16.00 16.66 2.09
N GLU A 496 15.60 16.04 3.20
CA GLU A 496 16.10 14.73 3.60
C GLU A 496 15.71 13.65 2.57
N LEU A 497 14.42 13.61 2.19
CA LEU A 497 13.92 12.65 1.21
C LEU A 497 14.53 12.84 -0.18
N VAL A 498 14.80 14.08 -0.61
CA VAL A 498 15.52 14.35 -1.86
C VAL A 498 16.99 13.92 -1.77
N GLY A 499 17.61 14.01 -0.59
CA GLY A 499 18.94 13.43 -0.36
C GLY A 499 18.95 11.91 -0.57
N VAL A 500 17.95 11.21 -0.05
CA VAL A 500 17.77 9.78 -0.29
C VAL A 500 17.49 9.49 -1.77
N LEU A 501 16.57 10.25 -2.39
CA LEU A 501 16.22 10.12 -3.81
C LEU A 501 17.47 10.24 -4.69
N SER A 502 18.32 11.25 -4.44
CA SER A 502 19.54 11.53 -5.23
C SER A 502 20.52 10.35 -5.23
N SER A 503 20.49 9.52 -4.20
CA SER A 503 21.31 8.30 -4.11
C SER A 503 20.68 7.09 -4.81
N ASN A 504 19.39 7.16 -5.15
CA ASN A 504 18.61 6.07 -5.71
C ASN A 504 18.16 6.32 -7.16
N VAL A 505 18.55 7.45 -7.76
CA VAL A 505 18.31 7.75 -9.17
C VAL A 505 19.61 8.12 -9.88
N ARG A 506 19.61 7.96 -11.21
CA ARG A 506 20.80 8.23 -12.05
C ARG A 506 21.05 9.71 -12.33
N HIS A 507 20.05 10.56 -12.10
CA HIS A 507 20.12 11.98 -12.45
C HIS A 507 20.76 12.79 -11.33
N ASN A 508 21.43 13.88 -11.69
CA ASN A 508 21.85 14.86 -10.70
C ASN A 508 20.68 15.74 -10.30
N ILE A 509 20.42 15.86 -9.01
CA ILE A 509 19.30 16.64 -8.49
C ILE A 509 19.84 17.85 -7.74
N SER A 510 19.39 19.04 -8.17
CA SER A 510 19.59 20.29 -7.45
C SER A 510 18.25 20.72 -6.85
N LEU A 511 18.20 20.99 -5.55
CA LEU A 511 16.99 21.38 -4.84
C LEU A 511 17.16 22.74 -4.17
N LEU A 512 16.26 23.67 -4.49
CA LEU A 512 16.07 24.93 -3.78
C LEU A 512 14.71 24.91 -3.08
N CYS A 513 14.69 24.93 -1.75
CA CYS A 513 13.47 25.10 -0.98
C CYS A 513 13.25 26.58 -0.66
N VAL A 514 12.05 27.09 -0.92
CA VAL A 514 11.64 28.46 -0.61
C VAL A 514 10.48 28.40 0.36
N GLU A 515 10.69 28.89 1.57
CA GLU A 515 9.61 29.04 2.56
C GLU A 515 8.77 30.27 2.22
N LYS A 516 7.52 30.06 1.81
CA LYS A 516 6.60 31.14 1.45
C LYS A 516 5.14 30.77 1.69
N THR A 517 4.51 31.51 2.58
CA THR A 517 3.07 31.38 2.84
C THR A 517 2.26 32.26 1.89
N ILE A 518 1.23 31.67 1.27
CA ILE A 518 0.32 32.38 0.37
C ILE A 518 -0.86 32.94 1.15
N GLN A 519 -0.94 34.26 1.26
CA GLN A 519 -2.03 34.96 1.96
C GLN A 519 -2.98 35.67 1.00
N SER A 520 -2.51 35.96 -0.22
CA SER A 520 -3.23 36.72 -1.23
C SER A 520 -2.77 36.37 -2.65
N LYS A 521 -3.48 36.88 -3.66
CA LYS A 521 -3.08 36.75 -5.07
C LYS A 521 -1.69 37.33 -5.38
N ASN A 522 -1.25 38.35 -4.64
CA ASN A 522 0.07 38.96 -4.86
C ASN A 522 1.21 38.00 -4.49
N ASP A 523 0.98 37.09 -3.55
CA ASP A 523 1.98 36.13 -3.11
C ASP A 523 2.23 35.02 -4.14
N LEU A 524 1.35 34.88 -5.14
CA LEU A 524 1.55 33.95 -6.27
C LEU A 524 2.61 34.41 -7.26
N GLN A 525 3.06 35.68 -7.18
CA GLN A 525 4.20 36.13 -7.95
C GLN A 525 5.48 35.61 -7.30
N ILE A 526 6.24 34.81 -8.06
CA ILE A 526 7.49 34.23 -7.59
C ILE A 526 8.59 34.84 -8.45
N ALA A 527 9.50 35.58 -7.80
CA ALA A 527 10.69 36.09 -8.46
C ALA A 527 11.70 34.96 -8.69
N ASP A 528 12.57 35.13 -9.69
CA ASP A 528 13.75 34.29 -9.91
C ASP A 528 13.47 32.79 -10.19
N VAL A 529 12.25 32.47 -10.62
CA VAL A 529 11.91 31.12 -11.12
C VAL A 529 12.17 31.06 -12.63
N PRO A 530 13.02 30.14 -13.12
CA PRO A 530 13.24 29.96 -14.55
C PRO A 530 12.00 29.36 -15.20
N VAL A 531 12.01 29.29 -16.54
CA VAL A 531 11.01 28.53 -17.27
C VAL A 531 11.11 27.04 -16.89
N CYS A 532 9.96 26.43 -16.59
CA CYS A 532 9.82 25.09 -16.04
C CYS A 532 9.22 24.11 -17.06
N HIS A 533 9.78 22.91 -17.12
CA HIS A 533 9.25 21.79 -17.91
C HIS A 533 8.14 21.06 -17.16
N PHE A 534 8.19 21.06 -15.83
CA PHE A 534 7.13 20.53 -14.99
C PHE A 534 6.79 21.54 -13.90
N ILE A 535 5.52 21.85 -13.76
CA ILE A 535 5.00 22.64 -12.65
C ILE A 535 3.95 21.80 -11.93
N LEU A 536 4.19 21.51 -10.66
CA LEU A 536 3.31 20.74 -9.80
C LEU A 536 2.57 21.66 -8.83
N ASN A 537 1.28 21.42 -8.66
CA ASN A 537 0.47 22.02 -7.61
C ASN A 537 -0.57 20.98 -7.16
N SER A 538 -0.37 20.42 -5.96
CA SER A 538 -1.12 19.27 -5.46
C SER A 538 -1.74 19.62 -4.11
N LYS A 539 -3.06 19.49 -3.98
CA LYS A 539 -3.81 19.61 -2.71
C LYS A 539 -3.64 20.94 -1.95
N MET A 540 -3.07 21.97 -2.59
CA MET A 540 -2.93 23.31 -2.01
C MET A 540 -4.13 24.21 -2.29
N VAL A 541 -4.77 24.07 -3.47
CA VAL A 541 -5.82 25.02 -3.89
C VAL A 541 -7.06 24.90 -3.01
N CYS A 542 -7.43 23.69 -2.58
CA CYS A 542 -8.51 23.47 -1.62
C CYS A 542 -8.31 24.24 -0.31
N GLU A 543 -7.09 24.29 0.22
CA GLU A 543 -6.77 25.05 1.44
C GLU A 543 -6.91 26.57 1.23
N LEU A 544 -6.54 27.07 0.04
CA LEU A 544 -6.71 28.48 -0.30
C LEU A 544 -8.19 28.86 -0.43
N ILE A 545 -9.00 27.95 -0.97
CA ILE A 545 -10.45 28.12 -1.11
C ILE A 545 -11.13 28.10 0.26
N SER A 546 -10.88 27.06 1.07
CA SER A 546 -11.50 26.90 2.39
C SER A 546 -11.20 28.08 3.31
N ARG A 547 -10.03 28.72 3.14
CA ARG A 547 -9.63 29.89 3.91
C ARG A 547 -9.92 31.24 3.26
N LYS A 548 -10.57 31.23 2.08
CA LYS A 548 -10.92 32.44 1.32
C LYS A 548 -9.74 33.38 1.11
N LYS A 549 -8.55 32.82 0.83
CA LYS A 549 -7.31 33.60 0.66
C LYS A 549 -7.27 34.37 -0.66
N ILE A 550 -7.97 33.88 -1.67
CA ILE A 550 -8.00 34.45 -3.01
C ILE A 550 -9.46 34.61 -3.43
N GLU A 551 -9.80 35.78 -3.95
CA GLU A 551 -11.13 36.07 -4.50
C GLU A 551 -11.35 35.39 -5.85
N GLY A 552 -12.61 35.06 -6.15
CA GLY A 552 -12.99 34.38 -7.38
C GLY A 552 -12.58 32.91 -7.40
N ASN A 553 -12.42 32.33 -8.59
CA ASN A 553 -12.02 30.94 -8.70
C ASN A 553 -10.51 30.78 -8.47
N CYS A 554 -10.13 30.12 -7.37
CA CYS A 554 -8.73 29.93 -7.01
C CYS A 554 -7.96 29.09 -8.05
N TYR A 555 -8.58 28.05 -8.63
CA TYR A 555 -7.94 27.24 -9.67
C TYR A 555 -7.60 28.04 -10.92
N TYR A 556 -8.50 28.95 -11.35
CA TYR A 556 -8.19 29.90 -12.43
C TYR A 556 -6.96 30.73 -12.09
N THR A 557 -6.94 31.31 -10.88
CA THR A 557 -5.89 32.25 -10.46
C THR A 557 -4.53 31.58 -10.33
N ILE A 558 -4.50 30.35 -9.82
CA ILE A 558 -3.28 29.52 -9.75
C ILE A 558 -2.80 29.17 -11.16
N ALA A 559 -3.67 28.69 -12.05
CA ALA A 559 -3.30 28.37 -13.42
C ALA A 559 -2.80 29.59 -14.20
N ASP A 560 -3.47 30.75 -14.07
CA ASP A 560 -3.05 32.02 -14.67
C ASP A 560 -1.66 32.47 -14.19
N SER A 561 -1.35 32.27 -12.91
CA SER A 561 -0.06 32.66 -12.34
C SER A 561 1.05 31.70 -12.77
N LEU A 562 0.85 30.39 -12.56
CA LEU A 562 1.87 29.36 -12.79
C LEU A 562 2.14 29.09 -14.28
N SER A 563 1.13 29.20 -15.15
CA SER A 563 1.30 28.95 -16.58
C SER A 563 2.30 29.89 -17.26
N ARG A 564 2.53 31.08 -16.69
CA ARG A 564 3.52 32.06 -17.21
C ARG A 564 4.97 31.57 -17.08
N LEU A 565 5.22 30.64 -16.17
CA LEU A 565 6.52 30.01 -15.95
C LEU A 565 6.68 28.73 -16.80
N LEU A 566 5.68 28.35 -17.59
CA LEU A 566 5.68 27.07 -18.30
C LEU A 566 6.48 27.13 -19.60
N ASP A 567 7.33 26.13 -19.83
CA ASP A 567 8.06 25.94 -21.08
C ASP A 567 7.11 25.62 -22.26
N ASP A 568 7.55 25.79 -23.51
CA ASP A 568 6.75 25.42 -24.69
C ASP A 568 6.50 23.92 -24.77
N VAL A 569 7.35 23.11 -24.15
CA VAL A 569 7.18 21.66 -23.96
C VAL A 569 6.74 21.29 -22.54
N GLY A 570 6.38 22.28 -21.73
CA GLY A 570 6.12 22.11 -20.31
C GLY A 570 4.72 21.58 -19.99
N ILE A 571 4.62 20.91 -18.85
CA ILE A 571 3.37 20.40 -18.27
C ILE A 571 3.07 21.09 -16.94
N LEU A 572 1.87 21.67 -16.84
CA LEU A 572 1.28 22.15 -15.60
C LEU A 572 0.31 21.08 -15.06
N TYR A 573 0.66 20.53 -13.91
CA TYR A 573 -0.09 19.53 -13.16
C TYR A 573 -0.81 20.22 -12.01
N ILE A 574 -2.14 20.15 -12.01
CA ILE A 574 -2.97 20.61 -10.90
C ILE A 574 -3.81 19.43 -10.41
N LEU A 575 -3.66 19.06 -9.14
CA LEU A 575 -4.38 17.96 -8.53
C LEU A 575 -4.97 18.39 -7.18
N ASP A 576 -6.17 17.93 -6.87
CA ASP A 576 -6.80 18.21 -5.58
C ASP A 576 -7.72 17.08 -5.09
N VAL A 577 -8.12 17.16 -3.82
CA VAL A 577 -9.07 16.22 -3.19
C VAL A 577 -10.47 16.33 -3.81
N THR A 578 -11.30 15.30 -3.63
CA THR A 578 -12.68 15.29 -4.16
C THR A 578 -13.75 15.65 -3.13
N THR A 579 -13.36 16.27 -2.01
CA THR A 579 -14.28 16.68 -0.95
C THR A 579 -15.07 17.93 -1.33
N LYS A 580 -16.03 18.27 -0.47
CA LYS A 580 -16.93 19.40 -0.63
C LYS A 580 -16.37 20.60 0.14
N ASP A 581 -16.32 21.75 -0.51
CA ASP A 581 -16.04 23.01 0.16
C ASP A 581 -17.28 23.48 0.94
N GLU A 582 -17.10 23.85 2.20
CA GLU A 582 -18.19 24.27 3.09
C GLU A 582 -18.79 25.63 2.72
N HIS A 583 -18.01 26.48 2.05
CA HIS A 583 -18.42 27.85 1.75
C HIS A 583 -19.23 27.97 0.46
N SER A 584 -18.72 27.42 -0.64
CA SER A 584 -19.37 27.41 -1.95
C SER A 584 -20.44 26.35 -2.07
N MET A 585 -20.43 25.34 -1.19
CA MET A 585 -21.28 24.15 -1.26
C MET A 585 -21.08 23.33 -2.55
N LEU A 586 -19.97 23.54 -3.25
CA LEU A 586 -19.56 22.77 -4.42
C LEU A 586 -18.41 21.82 -4.05
N PHE A 587 -18.30 20.72 -4.78
CA PHE A 587 -17.13 19.85 -4.66
C PHE A 587 -15.92 20.47 -5.38
N TYR A 588 -14.72 20.28 -4.85
CA TYR A 588 -13.48 20.76 -5.46
C TYR A 588 -13.30 20.37 -6.94
N PRO A 589 -13.68 19.16 -7.42
CA PRO A 589 -13.66 18.83 -8.84
C PRO A 589 -14.55 19.73 -9.71
N GLN A 590 -15.67 20.21 -9.16
CA GLN A 590 -16.59 21.11 -9.86
C GLN A 590 -15.98 22.51 -9.96
N LEU A 591 -15.42 23.01 -8.86
CA LEU A 591 -14.71 24.29 -8.81
C LEU A 591 -13.48 24.30 -9.73
N MET A 592 -12.70 23.20 -9.73
CA MET A 592 -11.55 23.00 -10.61
C MET A 592 -11.97 23.00 -12.07
N THR A 593 -13.01 22.25 -12.43
CA THR A 593 -13.51 22.20 -13.82
C THR A 593 -13.94 23.58 -14.29
N GLN A 594 -14.70 24.32 -13.49
CA GLN A 594 -15.13 25.68 -13.83
C GLN A 594 -13.94 26.60 -14.05
N GLY A 595 -13.02 26.68 -13.07
CA GLY A 595 -11.88 27.59 -13.11
C GLY A 595 -10.88 27.31 -14.22
N LEU A 596 -10.59 26.03 -14.46
CA LEU A 596 -9.61 25.64 -15.47
C LEU A 596 -10.18 25.70 -16.89
N ASN A 597 -11.49 25.46 -17.08
CA ASN A 597 -12.14 25.73 -18.36
C ASN A 597 -12.16 27.24 -18.65
N ASP A 598 -12.45 28.09 -17.65
CA ASP A 598 -12.33 29.54 -17.79
C ASP A 598 -10.92 29.96 -18.21
N PHE A 599 -9.90 29.42 -17.55
CA PHE A 599 -8.50 29.74 -17.84
C PHE A 599 -8.11 29.37 -19.27
N VAL A 600 -8.41 28.16 -19.72
CA VAL A 600 -8.07 27.71 -21.08
C VAL A 600 -8.88 28.47 -22.14
N SER A 601 -10.10 28.88 -21.82
CA SER A 601 -10.94 29.69 -22.73
C SER A 601 -10.44 31.12 -22.87
N SER A 602 -9.96 31.72 -21.78
CA SER A 602 -9.40 33.08 -21.80
C SER A 602 -7.96 33.15 -22.33
N HIS A 603 -7.24 32.02 -22.36
CA HIS A 603 -5.85 31.96 -22.82
C HIS A 603 -5.64 31.00 -24.00
N THR A 604 -5.66 31.56 -25.21
CA THR A 604 -5.59 30.78 -26.46
C THR A 604 -4.28 30.01 -26.69
N LYS A 605 -3.21 30.28 -25.94
CA LYS A 605 -1.92 29.54 -26.04
C LYS A 605 -1.96 28.19 -25.32
N TYR A 606 -2.81 28.04 -24.29
CA TYR A 606 -2.88 26.84 -23.46
C TYR A 606 -4.03 25.92 -23.90
N ALA A 607 -3.92 24.65 -23.51
CA ALA A 607 -4.93 23.63 -23.71
C ALA A 607 -4.97 22.67 -22.52
N THR A 608 -6.13 22.05 -22.32
CA THR A 608 -6.23 20.88 -21.45
C THR A 608 -5.68 19.68 -22.22
N LEU A 609 -4.64 19.03 -21.70
CA LEU A 609 -4.19 17.73 -22.20
C LEU A 609 -5.03 16.61 -21.61
N LEU A 610 -5.24 16.62 -20.28
CA LEU A 610 -6.10 15.68 -19.57
C LEU A 610 -7.02 16.40 -18.58
N PRO A 611 -8.29 15.96 -18.45
CA PRO A 611 -8.94 14.90 -19.22
C PRO A 611 -9.26 15.30 -20.66
N LEU A 612 -9.16 14.34 -21.58
CA LEU A 612 -9.42 14.49 -23.02
C LEU A 612 -10.79 15.10 -23.32
N ALA A 613 -11.80 14.76 -22.52
CA ALA A 613 -13.17 15.24 -22.68
C ALA A 613 -13.28 16.77 -22.67
N CYS A 614 -12.45 17.45 -21.90
CA CYS A 614 -12.59 18.89 -21.70
C CYS A 614 -11.76 19.73 -22.67
N ASP A 615 -10.96 19.11 -23.52
CA ASP A 615 -10.21 19.83 -24.54
C ASP A 615 -11.14 20.37 -25.65
N ASN A 616 -12.10 19.55 -26.08
CA ASN A 616 -13.01 19.85 -27.19
C ASN A 616 -14.09 20.89 -26.86
N TRP A 617 -14.31 21.19 -25.57
CA TRP A 617 -15.42 22.03 -25.12
C TRP A 617 -14.92 23.15 -24.20
N LYS A 618 -14.24 24.14 -24.79
CA LYS A 618 -13.62 25.24 -24.04
C LYS A 618 -14.65 26.05 -23.25
N ASP A 619 -15.77 26.38 -23.89
CA ASP A 619 -16.87 27.13 -23.26
C ASP A 619 -17.77 26.25 -22.36
N CYS A 620 -17.34 25.05 -21.99
CA CYS A 620 -18.12 24.15 -21.15
C CYS A 620 -18.26 24.71 -19.73
N ARG A 621 -19.52 24.91 -19.31
CA ARG A 621 -19.91 25.37 -17.97
C ARG A 621 -20.47 24.26 -17.09
N ASP A 622 -20.42 23.01 -17.54
CA ASP A 622 -20.98 21.89 -16.81
C ASP A 622 -20.19 21.66 -15.50
N ALA A 623 -20.89 21.58 -14.37
CA ALA A 623 -20.31 21.35 -13.05
C ALA A 623 -19.98 19.86 -12.83
N CYS A 624 -19.12 19.30 -13.69
CA CYS A 624 -18.74 17.90 -13.69
C CYS A 624 -18.00 17.50 -12.41
N PHE A 625 -18.39 16.36 -11.82
CA PHE A 625 -17.65 15.75 -10.71
C PHE A 625 -16.70 14.69 -11.26
N MET A 626 -15.45 15.08 -11.51
CA MET A 626 -14.41 14.19 -12.02
C MET A 626 -13.63 13.57 -10.85
N GLN A 627 -13.40 12.27 -10.87
CA GLN A 627 -12.65 11.59 -9.81
C GLN A 627 -11.87 10.41 -10.36
N GLN A 628 -10.58 10.36 -10.02
CA GLN A 628 -9.69 9.24 -10.23
C GLN A 628 -9.34 8.60 -8.89
N THR A 629 -9.04 7.29 -8.93
CA THR A 629 -8.67 6.53 -7.74
C THR A 629 -7.33 5.85 -7.97
N PHE A 630 -6.34 6.26 -7.19
CA PHE A 630 -5.02 5.66 -7.17
C PHE A 630 -4.89 4.70 -6.00
N ILE A 631 -4.15 3.61 -6.20
CA ILE A 631 -3.94 2.57 -5.21
C ILE A 631 -2.45 2.42 -4.96
N VAL A 632 -2.03 2.54 -3.71
CA VAL A 632 -0.63 2.39 -3.29
C VAL A 632 -0.48 1.27 -2.26
N SER A 633 0.61 0.51 -2.37
CA SER A 633 1.06 -0.39 -1.32
C SER A 633 2.44 0.01 -0.80
N HIS A 634 2.67 -0.22 0.49
CA HIS A 634 3.92 -0.01 1.23
C HIS A 634 3.99 -0.99 2.43
N SER A 635 5.10 -1.00 3.17
CA SER A 635 5.32 -1.96 4.28
C SER A 635 4.24 -1.98 5.36
N ARG A 636 3.52 -0.87 5.55
CA ARG A 636 2.50 -0.71 6.60
C ARG A 636 1.06 -0.87 6.12
N ARG A 637 0.82 -0.83 4.80
CA ARG A 637 -0.51 -0.96 4.21
C ARG A 637 -0.43 -1.45 2.78
N SER A 638 -1.24 -2.47 2.45
CA SER A 638 -1.48 -2.87 1.07
C SER A 638 -2.78 -2.26 0.55
N GLY A 639 -2.75 -1.74 -0.67
CA GLY A 639 -3.94 -1.28 -1.37
C GLY A 639 -4.61 -0.07 -0.76
N ASP A 640 -3.84 0.89 -0.23
CA ASP A 640 -4.38 2.16 0.24
C ASP A 640 -4.93 2.99 -0.93
N GLU A 641 -6.15 3.50 -0.78
CA GLU A 641 -6.85 4.23 -1.83
C GLU A 641 -6.70 5.74 -1.66
N SER A 642 -6.29 6.43 -2.71
CA SER A 642 -6.38 7.89 -2.83
C SER A 642 -7.41 8.28 -3.88
N ARG A 643 -8.32 9.19 -3.54
CA ARG A 643 -9.37 9.69 -4.42
C ARG A 643 -9.17 11.19 -4.66
N VAL A 644 -8.95 11.53 -5.91
CA VAL A 644 -8.48 12.86 -6.31
C VAL A 644 -9.08 13.26 -7.65
N CYS A 645 -9.08 14.55 -7.93
CA CYS A 645 -9.34 15.11 -9.25
C CYS A 645 -8.07 15.79 -9.75
N TYR A 646 -7.79 15.70 -11.04
CA TYR A 646 -6.62 16.38 -11.60
C TYR A 646 -6.85 16.89 -13.01
N ARG A 647 -6.01 17.85 -13.37
CA ARG A 647 -5.91 18.46 -14.69
C ARG A 647 -4.47 18.53 -15.13
N ILE A 648 -4.23 18.17 -16.37
CA ILE A 648 -2.96 18.40 -17.05
C ILE A 648 -3.18 19.49 -18.09
N ILE A 649 -2.47 20.61 -17.93
CA ILE A 649 -2.51 21.75 -18.84
C ILE A 649 -1.14 21.88 -19.50
N CYS A 650 -1.14 22.17 -20.79
CA CYS A 650 0.09 22.43 -21.53
C CYS A 650 -0.13 23.51 -22.58
N LYS A 651 0.93 23.90 -23.29
CA LYS A 651 0.78 24.73 -24.49
C LYS A 651 0.23 23.89 -25.64
N LYS A 652 -0.54 24.49 -26.53
CA LYS A 652 -1.11 23.79 -27.70
C LYS A 652 -0.06 23.06 -28.54
N THR A 653 1.11 23.67 -28.70
CA THR A 653 2.25 23.06 -29.40
C THR A 653 2.69 21.73 -28.80
N LEU A 654 2.64 21.59 -27.47
CA LEU A 654 2.92 20.32 -26.81
C LEU A 654 1.74 19.36 -26.94
N LYS A 655 0.50 19.85 -26.86
CA LYS A 655 -0.68 19.01 -27.03
C LYS A 655 -0.64 18.25 -28.37
N ASP A 656 -0.25 18.93 -29.45
CA ASP A 656 -0.13 18.33 -30.79
C ASP A 656 0.93 17.21 -30.86
N ILE A 657 1.88 17.16 -29.91
CA ILE A 657 2.86 16.06 -29.78
C ILE A 657 2.23 14.84 -29.09
N PHE A 658 1.30 15.06 -28.15
CA PHE A 658 0.59 13.95 -27.50
C PHE A 658 -0.55 13.42 -28.37
N ILE A 659 -1.27 14.31 -29.04
CA ILE A 659 -2.48 14.02 -29.82
C ILE A 659 -2.34 14.74 -31.17
N PRO A 660 -1.59 14.18 -32.13
CA PRO A 660 -1.37 14.82 -33.43
C PRO A 660 -2.65 14.90 -34.28
N ASP A 661 -3.62 14.02 -34.03
CA ASP A 661 -4.90 13.97 -34.72
C ASP A 661 -6.07 13.85 -33.74
N ASP A 662 -6.64 15.01 -33.37
CA ASP A 662 -7.82 15.10 -32.50
C ASP A 662 -9.09 14.48 -33.12
N THR A 663 -9.10 14.14 -34.41
CA THR A 663 -10.28 13.47 -35.01
C THR A 663 -10.53 12.09 -34.42
N LEU A 664 -9.49 11.44 -33.87
CA LEU A 664 -9.59 10.15 -33.18
C LEU A 664 -10.44 10.22 -31.89
N LEU A 665 -10.62 11.42 -31.35
CA LEU A 665 -11.44 11.68 -30.17
C LEU A 665 -12.91 12.00 -30.53
N LYS A 666 -13.17 12.36 -31.78
CA LYS A 666 -14.54 12.74 -32.20
C LYS A 666 -15.44 11.51 -32.22
N GLY A 667 -16.63 11.68 -31.65
CA GLY A 667 -17.63 10.60 -31.59
C GLY A 667 -17.37 9.56 -30.50
N CYS A 668 -16.40 9.77 -29.61
CA CYS A 668 -16.20 8.95 -28.42
C CYS A 668 -16.96 9.51 -27.21
N SER A 669 -17.48 8.61 -26.36
CA SER A 669 -17.98 8.89 -25.02
C SER A 669 -16.85 8.80 -24.02
N HIS A 670 -16.62 9.86 -23.26
CA HIS A 670 -15.48 9.94 -22.35
C HIS A 670 -15.87 9.64 -20.91
N ILE A 671 -15.20 8.67 -20.29
CA ILE A 671 -15.34 8.36 -18.87
C ILE A 671 -14.56 9.39 -18.06
N ILE A 672 -15.26 10.09 -17.16
CA ILE A 672 -14.68 11.07 -16.23
C ILE A 672 -14.65 10.55 -14.79
N HIS A 673 -15.30 9.41 -14.52
CA HIS A 673 -15.32 8.76 -13.21
C HIS A 673 -15.31 7.22 -13.34
N PRO A 674 -14.13 6.58 -13.38
CA PRO A 674 -14.01 5.14 -13.64
C PRO A 674 -14.75 4.24 -12.66
N GLN A 675 -14.74 4.55 -11.36
CA GLN A 675 -15.47 3.74 -10.36
C GLN A 675 -16.99 3.74 -10.61
N LYS A 676 -17.58 4.91 -10.85
CA LYS A 676 -18.99 5.03 -11.23
C LYS A 676 -19.31 4.35 -12.55
N TYR A 677 -18.40 4.41 -13.52
CA TYR A 677 -18.57 3.71 -14.79
C TYR A 677 -18.66 2.19 -14.58
N LYS A 678 -17.78 1.63 -13.75
CA LYS A 678 -17.82 0.21 -13.38
C LYS A 678 -19.10 -0.18 -12.62
N GLN A 679 -19.80 0.79 -12.05
CA GLN A 679 -21.09 0.62 -11.36
C GLN A 679 -22.29 0.90 -12.29
N ASN A 680 -22.07 1.14 -13.58
CA ASN A 680 -23.10 1.52 -14.56
C ASN A 680 -23.89 2.79 -14.17
N ASP A 681 -23.23 3.75 -13.52
CA ASP A 681 -23.82 5.06 -13.20
C ASP A 681 -23.68 6.02 -14.39
N ASN A 682 -24.79 6.58 -14.85
CA ASN A 682 -24.84 7.51 -15.99
C ASN A 682 -24.04 8.81 -15.76
N SER A 683 -23.78 9.20 -14.51
CA SER A 683 -22.94 10.34 -14.14
C SER A 683 -21.44 10.09 -14.30
N SER A 684 -21.05 8.89 -14.77
CA SER A 684 -19.65 8.52 -15.01
C SER A 684 -19.05 9.06 -16.30
N LEU A 685 -19.90 9.50 -17.24
CA LEU A 685 -19.50 10.01 -18.55
C LEU A 685 -19.57 11.54 -18.61
N CYS A 686 -18.73 12.14 -19.45
CA CYS A 686 -18.84 13.56 -19.75
C CYS A 686 -20.16 13.83 -20.49
N PRO A 687 -21.02 14.76 -19.99
CA PRO A 687 -22.33 15.04 -20.58
C PRO A 687 -22.27 15.48 -22.04
N LYS A 688 -21.21 16.19 -22.45
CA LYS A 688 -21.01 16.66 -23.83
C LYS A 688 -20.69 15.54 -24.81
N THR A 689 -20.29 14.38 -24.31
CA THR A 689 -19.81 13.26 -25.13
C THR A 689 -20.62 11.99 -24.95
N ALA A 690 -21.64 11.99 -24.08
CA ALA A 690 -22.35 10.79 -23.63
C ALA A 690 -23.01 9.96 -24.76
N ASN A 691 -23.25 10.57 -25.92
CA ASN A 691 -23.86 9.92 -27.08
C ASN A 691 -22.83 9.42 -28.12
N GLY A 692 -21.56 9.29 -27.74
CA GLY A 692 -20.51 8.75 -28.60
C GLY A 692 -20.67 7.25 -28.87
N ASN A 693 -20.21 6.81 -30.03
CA ASN A 693 -20.33 5.44 -30.53
C ASN A 693 -19.32 4.47 -29.89
N ARG A 694 -18.24 4.98 -29.28
CA ARG A 694 -17.20 4.22 -28.59
C ARG A 694 -16.92 4.85 -27.23
N VAL A 695 -16.71 4.05 -26.19
CA VAL A 695 -16.39 4.56 -24.84
C VAL A 695 -14.88 4.49 -24.60
N ILE A 696 -14.29 5.57 -24.10
CA ILE A 696 -12.86 5.67 -23.76
C ILE A 696 -12.64 6.27 -22.37
N ASP A 697 -11.52 5.95 -21.73
CA ASP A 697 -11.08 6.63 -20.51
C ASP A 697 -10.54 8.02 -20.87
N SER A 698 -11.13 9.06 -20.30
CA SER A 698 -10.74 10.45 -20.56
C SER A 698 -9.36 10.80 -20.02
N TYR A 699 -8.79 9.94 -19.17
CA TYR A 699 -7.47 10.13 -18.59
C TYR A 699 -6.39 9.23 -19.22
N ASN A 700 -6.75 8.43 -20.22
CA ASN A 700 -5.81 7.60 -20.96
C ASN A 700 -5.51 8.22 -22.33
N ILE A 701 -4.31 8.78 -22.49
CA ILE A 701 -3.84 9.35 -23.77
C ILE A 701 -3.56 8.30 -24.86
N LYS A 702 -3.57 7.00 -24.53
CA LYS A 702 -3.39 5.91 -25.49
C LYS A 702 -4.76 5.49 -26.04
N LEU A 703 -5.15 6.08 -27.17
CA LEU A 703 -6.42 5.85 -27.89
C LEU A 703 -6.43 4.55 -28.71
#